data_AF-A0A0G4J135-F1
#
_entry.id   AF-A0A0G4J135-F1
#
_cell.length_a   1.000
_cell.length_b   1.000
_cell.length_c   1.000
_cell.angle_alpha   90.00
_cell.angle_beta   90.00
_cell.angle_gamma   90.00
#
_symmetry.space_group_name_H-M   'P 1'
#
loop_
_entity.id
_entity.type
_entity.pdbx_description
1 polymer ?
#
loop_
_entity_poly.entity_id
_entity_poly.type
_entity_poly.pdbx_seq_one_letter_code
_entity_poly.pdbx_strand_id
1 'polypeptide(L)'
;MYLLLVFVAAYELAPARAAPQACRNCSSSATGPGTSARIIGHFVNWKSSVLQVAGIDGSLLTEIVYEQFDIVNGQCVVNDVWGDTQKQFGSNVLGDDTNASPYKGNFYQLRLLKQQPGNVGRLRTLIMIGGWSSSSNLSVIASTSAGRRLLASSCTGLARYYGFDGVDVGWQYPVRGGAPKNVYSASDKTNLPLLLAAFRSQDPGLLLTTTIRYQQDTLFPTYDLAAIANQVDWIHADTFGSWGTWSSSTGHYANLYYNLASPNTQTVDGMVQQALAAGVPPCKFILDVPLSFPAWTTSQSVAASFPALFTTGSGYSTGATDGGMFRYRDVVSIASGGSYQFVWDSISAASVLYSTSTLVWIATETTQSTAAKAAYVTSNNLGGVKFLDLSGDTSSFQIVTAMQSALKSAAPCSGQVAAVPLSGAIPGYQQQAPGACAPVTSSAGVPALRTATRVIGRFTNYKQSFLAVADIDGTLLTHVIYESAVANSSWQCDFESAWYDIQQVLGANALGDDTNDPYHGNFNQLRRLKLKYPHLKTILQLGPDVLFSSLLSVPARQSAFVSSCVAMMRQYGFDGLNIYWNNPVTGASYKSDPHLSTDRTQLPVVMQMFRAQMPPGALLTLTMTSMAYEMYAMYDVPGIVPYVDFIEYRNEWMWCVTGRARASLHLLMRCGIQGDLVIFAGTPESVALQYCFDVVCLGRRQYRPASELGRAALQIGLGCARLR
;
A
#
# COMPACT_ATOMS: atom_id res chain seq x y z
N MET A 1 54.63 -42.54 -33.53
CA MET A 1 54.23 -42.80 -32.12
C MET A 1 54.95 -41.75 -31.28
N TYR A 2 54.24 -41.15 -30.32
CA TYR A 2 54.61 -40.01 -29.44
C TYR A 2 54.25 -38.59 -29.89
N LEU A 3 53.52 -37.96 -28.96
CA LEU A 3 52.87 -36.66 -28.92
C LEU A 3 53.84 -35.47 -29.04
N LEU A 4 53.37 -34.38 -29.65
CA LEU A 4 53.79 -33.03 -29.28
C LEU A 4 52.56 -32.18 -28.94
N LEU A 5 52.46 -31.86 -27.64
CA LEU A 5 51.53 -30.90 -27.06
C LEU A 5 51.92 -29.48 -27.49
N VAL A 6 50.99 -28.75 -28.11
CA VAL A 6 51.08 -27.30 -28.29
C VAL A 6 50.22 -26.64 -27.21
N PHE A 7 50.87 -25.88 -26.33
CA PHE A 7 50.23 -25.02 -25.35
C PHE A 7 49.51 -23.86 -26.06
N VAL A 8 48.19 -23.78 -25.93
CA VAL A 8 47.41 -22.59 -26.27
C VAL A 8 47.32 -21.72 -25.02
N ALA A 9 47.97 -20.56 -25.05
CA ALA A 9 47.79 -19.52 -24.06
C ALA A 9 46.38 -18.95 -24.18
N ALA A 10 45.51 -19.26 -23.21
CA ALA A 10 44.21 -18.62 -23.09
C ALA A 10 44.41 -17.20 -22.55
N TYR A 11 44.16 -16.19 -23.39
CA TYR A 11 43.86 -14.84 -22.92
C TYR A 11 42.45 -14.86 -22.31
N GLU A 12 42.36 -14.89 -20.99
CA GLU A 12 41.11 -14.60 -20.29
C GLU A 12 40.74 -13.13 -20.51
N LEU A 13 39.70 -12.90 -21.32
CA LEU A 13 38.99 -11.64 -21.34
C LEU A 13 38.33 -11.46 -19.96
N ALA A 14 38.81 -10.48 -19.19
CA ALA A 14 38.20 -10.07 -17.94
C ALA A 14 36.68 -9.81 -18.17
N PRO A 15 35.79 -10.29 -17.27
CA PRO A 15 34.37 -10.01 -17.40
C PRO A 15 34.18 -8.50 -17.28
N ALA A 16 33.65 -7.89 -18.34
CA ALA A 16 33.18 -6.52 -18.29
C ALA A 16 32.23 -6.41 -17.08
N ARG A 17 32.63 -5.64 -16.06
CA ARG A 17 31.75 -5.27 -14.95
C ARG A 17 30.50 -4.67 -15.58
N ALA A 18 29.37 -5.36 -15.42
CA ALA A 18 28.09 -4.79 -15.76
C ALA A 18 27.96 -3.45 -15.03
N ALA A 19 27.87 -2.36 -15.79
CA ALA A 19 27.53 -1.07 -15.23
C ALA A 19 26.24 -1.23 -14.40
N PRO A 20 26.11 -0.55 -13.24
CA PRO A 20 24.88 -0.59 -12.45
C PRO A 20 23.71 -0.23 -13.36
N GLN A 21 22.77 -1.18 -13.48
CA GLN A 21 21.62 -1.06 -14.36
C GLN A 21 20.73 0.07 -13.81
N ALA A 22 20.72 1.22 -14.49
CA ALA A 22 19.87 2.34 -14.12
C ALA A 22 18.41 1.89 -14.00
N CYS A 23 17.69 2.36 -12.97
CA CYS A 23 16.27 2.08 -12.78
C CYS A 23 15.47 2.48 -14.03
N ARG A 24 15.10 1.51 -14.87
CA ARG A 24 14.25 1.69 -16.06
C ARG A 24 12.82 2.17 -15.75
N ASN A 25 12.47 2.45 -14.50
CA ASN A 25 11.09 2.28 -14.05
C ASN A 25 10.19 3.50 -14.04
N CYS A 26 10.69 4.73 -14.20
CA CYS A 26 9.84 5.90 -14.51
C CYS A 26 10.56 6.96 -15.37
N SER A 27 11.75 6.66 -15.92
CA SER A 27 12.45 7.57 -16.84
C SER A 27 11.74 7.54 -18.19
N SER A 28 11.01 8.62 -18.49
CA SER A 28 10.64 9.11 -19.83
C SER A 28 10.97 8.13 -20.97
N SER A 29 10.12 7.12 -21.18
CA SER A 29 10.17 6.42 -22.46
C SER A 29 9.80 7.45 -23.53
N ALA A 30 10.60 7.53 -24.59
CA ALA A 30 10.46 8.51 -25.67
C ALA A 30 9.16 8.39 -26.48
N THR A 31 8.16 7.65 -25.98
CA THR A 31 6.90 7.35 -26.65
C THR A 31 5.70 7.33 -25.68
N GLY A 32 5.69 8.10 -24.59
CA GLY A 32 4.48 8.31 -23.75
C GLY A 32 4.55 9.61 -22.93
N PRO A 33 3.43 10.27 -22.59
CA PRO A 33 3.47 11.62 -22.03
C PRO A 33 4.20 11.64 -20.69
N GLY A 34 5.30 12.39 -20.65
CA GLY A 34 5.83 12.91 -19.40
C GLY A 34 4.78 13.77 -18.71
N THR A 35 4.78 13.79 -17.38
CA THR A 35 4.08 14.76 -16.52
C THR A 35 2.54 14.72 -16.45
N SER A 36 1.83 13.88 -17.22
CA SER A 36 0.34 13.83 -17.19
C SER A 36 -0.20 12.44 -16.85
N ALA A 37 -1.16 12.36 -15.91
CA ALA A 37 -1.84 11.12 -15.54
C ALA A 37 -2.61 10.51 -16.73
N ARG A 38 -2.60 9.18 -16.84
CA ARG A 38 -3.41 8.46 -17.85
C ARG A 38 -4.88 8.46 -17.47
N ILE A 39 -5.73 8.51 -18.50
CA ILE A 39 -7.18 8.41 -18.37
C ILE A 39 -7.65 7.38 -19.39
N ILE A 40 -7.94 6.20 -18.91
CA ILE A 40 -8.17 5.01 -19.74
C ILE A 40 -9.66 4.67 -19.73
N GLY A 41 -10.25 4.54 -20.91
CA GLY A 41 -11.61 4.04 -21.05
C GLY A 41 -11.64 2.54 -21.33
N HIS A 42 -12.34 1.75 -20.52
CA HIS A 42 -12.66 0.39 -20.91
C HIS A 42 -13.91 0.42 -21.81
N PHE A 43 -13.82 -0.15 -23.00
CA PHE A 43 -14.93 -0.34 -23.92
C PHE A 43 -15.25 -1.83 -24.08
N VAL A 44 -16.51 -2.19 -23.86
CA VAL A 44 -17.01 -3.57 -23.92
C VAL A 44 -17.90 -3.74 -25.14
N ASN A 45 -17.51 -4.58 -26.10
CA ASN A 45 -18.11 -4.66 -27.43
C ASN A 45 -19.60 -5.07 -27.41
N TRP A 46 -20.00 -6.00 -26.54
CA TRP A 46 -21.41 -6.43 -26.43
C TRP A 46 -22.32 -5.38 -25.77
N LYS A 47 -21.76 -4.29 -25.22
CA LYS A 47 -22.52 -3.14 -24.69
C LYS A 47 -22.73 -2.04 -25.74
N SER A 48 -22.49 -2.33 -27.03
CA SER A 48 -22.66 -1.38 -28.14
C SER A 48 -24.08 -0.81 -28.31
N SER A 49 -25.11 -1.41 -27.70
CA SER A 49 -26.47 -0.83 -27.64
C SER A 49 -26.59 0.35 -26.66
N VAL A 50 -25.66 0.44 -25.70
CA VAL A 50 -25.63 1.44 -24.63
C VAL A 50 -24.65 2.57 -24.96
N LEU A 51 -23.51 2.23 -25.58
CA LEU A 51 -22.49 3.16 -26.07
C LEU A 51 -21.82 2.58 -27.31
N GLN A 52 -21.98 3.22 -28.47
CA GLN A 52 -21.23 2.91 -29.68
C GLN A 52 -19.88 3.65 -29.69
N VAL A 53 -18.91 3.17 -30.47
CA VAL A 53 -17.59 3.83 -30.62
C VAL A 53 -17.72 5.28 -31.05
N ALA A 54 -18.66 5.60 -31.94
CA ALA A 54 -18.94 6.97 -32.40
C ALA A 54 -19.45 7.90 -31.28
N GLY A 55 -19.94 7.35 -30.18
CA GLY A 55 -20.36 8.12 -29.00
C GLY A 55 -19.23 8.36 -27.99
N ILE A 56 -18.02 7.85 -28.20
CA ILE A 56 -16.89 8.05 -27.28
C ILE A 56 -16.27 9.42 -27.53
N ASP A 57 -16.18 10.24 -26.48
CA ASP A 57 -15.35 11.45 -26.52
C ASP A 57 -13.87 11.11 -26.29
N GLY A 58 -13.14 10.89 -27.38
CA GLY A 58 -11.72 10.57 -27.34
C GLY A 58 -10.86 11.69 -26.74
N SER A 59 -11.33 12.94 -26.70
CA SER A 59 -10.60 14.07 -26.11
C SER A 59 -10.40 13.93 -24.59
N LEU A 60 -11.28 13.15 -23.95
CA LEU A 60 -11.24 12.86 -22.53
C LEU A 60 -10.20 11.80 -22.15
N LEU A 61 -9.79 10.96 -23.11
CA LEU A 61 -9.07 9.71 -22.84
C LEU A 61 -7.66 9.72 -23.45
N THR A 62 -6.70 9.13 -22.75
CA THR A 62 -5.37 8.82 -23.31
C THR A 62 -5.37 7.48 -24.03
N GLU A 63 -6.14 6.52 -23.51
CA GLU A 63 -6.17 5.14 -23.99
C GLU A 63 -7.59 4.57 -23.95
N ILE A 64 -7.86 3.62 -24.83
CA ILE A 64 -9.05 2.76 -24.81
C ILE A 64 -8.59 1.31 -24.77
N VAL A 65 -9.07 0.56 -23.78
CA VAL A 65 -8.91 -0.90 -23.70
C VAL A 65 -10.18 -1.51 -24.29
N TYR A 66 -10.04 -2.28 -25.36
CA TYR A 66 -11.16 -2.88 -26.09
C TYR A 66 -11.35 -4.35 -25.70
N GLU A 67 -12.48 -4.65 -25.07
CA GLU A 67 -12.93 -6.00 -24.74
C GLU A 67 -14.07 -6.42 -25.69
N GLN A 68 -14.09 -7.61 -26.28
CA GLN A 68 -13.28 -8.81 -26.02
C GLN A 68 -12.61 -9.40 -27.26
N PHE A 69 -11.44 -10.00 -27.06
CA PHE A 69 -10.79 -10.91 -28.00
C PHE A 69 -10.73 -12.32 -27.40
N ASP A 70 -10.83 -13.34 -28.26
CA ASP A 70 -10.81 -14.74 -27.86
C ASP A 70 -9.46 -15.42 -28.10
N ILE A 71 -9.28 -16.56 -27.44
CA ILE A 71 -8.10 -17.41 -27.60
C ILE A 71 -8.53 -18.80 -28.04
N VAL A 72 -8.25 -19.13 -29.31
CA VAL A 72 -8.58 -20.42 -29.93
C VAL A 72 -7.29 -21.10 -30.36
N ASN A 73 -7.10 -22.35 -29.95
CA ASN A 73 -5.88 -23.14 -30.23
C ASN A 73 -4.56 -22.40 -29.86
N GLY A 74 -4.58 -21.65 -28.76
CA GLY A 74 -3.44 -20.87 -28.28
C GLY A 74 -3.15 -19.58 -29.04
N GLN A 75 -4.04 -19.15 -29.94
CA GLN A 75 -3.89 -17.95 -30.76
C GLN A 75 -5.01 -16.96 -30.52
N CYS A 76 -4.68 -15.66 -30.61
CA CYS A 76 -5.67 -14.60 -30.58
C CYS A 76 -6.57 -14.58 -31.82
N VAL A 77 -7.88 -14.46 -31.60
CA VAL A 77 -8.88 -14.28 -32.65
C VAL A 77 -9.88 -13.20 -32.27
N VAL A 78 -10.53 -12.61 -33.27
CA VAL A 78 -11.63 -11.67 -33.07
C VAL A 78 -12.85 -12.44 -32.57
N ASN A 79 -13.48 -11.97 -31.48
CA ASN A 79 -14.66 -12.62 -30.90
C ASN A 79 -15.93 -12.35 -31.73
N ASP A 80 -16.30 -11.08 -31.92
CA ASP A 80 -17.45 -10.69 -32.74
C ASP A 80 -16.99 -10.18 -34.11
N VAL A 81 -16.69 -11.10 -35.02
CA VAL A 81 -16.24 -10.76 -36.39
C VAL A 81 -17.22 -9.82 -37.08
N TRP A 82 -18.53 -10.00 -36.89
CA TRP A 82 -19.53 -9.17 -37.53
C TRP A 82 -19.48 -7.73 -36.99
N GLY A 83 -19.64 -7.56 -35.68
CA GLY A 83 -19.66 -6.24 -35.05
C GLY A 83 -18.33 -5.49 -35.18
N ASP A 84 -17.22 -6.22 -35.11
CA ASP A 84 -15.88 -5.63 -35.00
C ASP A 84 -15.22 -5.37 -36.35
N THR A 85 -15.57 -6.14 -37.39
CA THR A 85 -14.88 -6.06 -38.70
C THR A 85 -15.77 -5.97 -39.94
N GLN A 86 -17.09 -6.16 -39.83
CA GLN A 86 -18.00 -6.24 -41.00
C GLN A 86 -19.15 -5.25 -40.97
N LYS A 87 -19.67 -4.92 -39.77
CA LYS A 87 -20.82 -4.04 -39.58
C LYS A 87 -20.55 -2.66 -40.20
N GLN A 88 -21.47 -2.22 -41.05
CA GLN A 88 -21.49 -0.87 -41.60
C GLN A 88 -22.28 0.02 -40.65
N PHE A 89 -21.67 1.13 -40.22
CA PHE A 89 -22.33 2.15 -39.39
C PHE A 89 -22.91 3.29 -40.22
N GLY A 90 -22.54 3.40 -41.50
CA GLY A 90 -22.95 4.53 -42.33
C GLY A 90 -22.14 5.78 -42.03
N SER A 91 -22.59 6.91 -42.60
CA SER A 91 -22.09 8.24 -42.24
C SER A 91 -22.47 8.58 -40.80
N ASN A 92 -21.49 8.85 -39.96
CA ASN A 92 -21.67 9.31 -38.59
C ASN A 92 -20.65 10.41 -38.22
N VAL A 93 -20.60 10.81 -36.95
CA VAL A 93 -19.72 11.88 -36.45
C VAL A 93 -18.22 11.60 -36.64
N LEU A 94 -17.81 10.34 -36.77
CA LEU A 94 -16.42 9.94 -36.99
C LEU A 94 -16.06 9.87 -38.48
N GLY A 95 -17.06 9.81 -39.37
CA GLY A 95 -16.89 9.64 -40.81
C GLY A 95 -17.86 8.63 -41.39
N ASP A 96 -17.67 8.33 -42.67
CA ASP A 96 -18.50 7.38 -43.42
C ASP A 96 -17.71 6.10 -43.73
N ASP A 97 -18.26 4.96 -43.31
CA ASP A 97 -17.69 3.64 -43.58
C ASP A 97 -18.34 2.92 -44.78
N THR A 98 -19.24 3.55 -45.53
CA THR A 98 -19.91 2.93 -46.70
C THR A 98 -19.15 3.10 -48.02
N ASN A 99 -18.25 4.08 -48.11
CA ASN A 99 -17.53 4.42 -49.34
C ASN A 99 -16.18 3.68 -49.47
N ALA A 100 -16.13 2.60 -50.26
CA ALA A 100 -14.95 1.89 -50.79
C ALA A 100 -13.83 1.42 -49.80
N SER A 101 -13.87 1.78 -48.52
CA SER A 101 -12.91 1.28 -47.52
C SER A 101 -13.09 -0.22 -47.34
N PRO A 102 -12.04 -1.05 -47.37
CA PRO A 102 -12.15 -2.47 -47.04
C PRO A 102 -12.35 -2.72 -45.54
N TYR A 103 -12.20 -1.70 -44.69
CA TYR A 103 -12.33 -1.79 -43.24
C TYR A 103 -13.73 -1.38 -42.79
N LYS A 104 -14.29 -2.09 -41.80
CA LYS A 104 -15.63 -1.90 -41.22
C LYS A 104 -15.62 -2.22 -39.72
N GLY A 105 -16.79 -2.12 -39.10
CA GLY A 105 -17.02 -2.51 -37.71
C GLY A 105 -16.35 -1.59 -36.69
N ASN A 106 -16.43 -2.00 -35.42
CA ASN A 106 -15.90 -1.23 -34.30
C ASN A 106 -14.40 -0.90 -34.46
N PHE A 107 -13.61 -1.79 -35.07
CA PHE A 107 -12.17 -1.55 -35.26
C PHE A 107 -11.91 -0.39 -36.22
N TYR A 108 -12.69 -0.28 -37.30
CA TYR A 108 -12.58 0.86 -38.19
C TYR A 108 -13.09 2.15 -37.54
N GLN A 109 -14.18 2.08 -36.77
CA GLN A 109 -14.68 3.23 -36.00
C GLN A 109 -13.63 3.74 -35.00
N LEU A 110 -12.88 2.85 -34.32
CA LEU A 110 -11.79 3.25 -33.43
C LEU A 110 -10.64 3.93 -34.18
N ARG A 111 -10.32 3.45 -35.39
CA ARG A 111 -9.34 4.12 -36.26
C ARG A 111 -9.80 5.54 -36.63
N LEU A 112 -11.06 5.71 -37.00
CA LEU A 112 -11.63 7.03 -37.28
C LEU A 112 -11.64 7.94 -36.04
N LEU A 113 -11.96 7.39 -34.86
CA LEU A 113 -11.90 8.11 -33.58
C LEU A 113 -10.48 8.63 -33.28
N LYS A 114 -9.45 7.80 -33.49
CA LYS A 114 -8.04 8.20 -33.36
C LYS A 114 -7.64 9.29 -34.36
N GLN A 115 -8.31 9.38 -35.50
CA GLN A 115 -8.05 10.38 -36.55
C GLN A 115 -8.77 11.72 -36.30
N GLN A 116 -9.71 11.79 -35.35
CA GLN A 116 -10.38 13.04 -35.02
C GLN A 116 -9.39 14.11 -34.51
N PRO A 117 -9.64 15.40 -34.79
CA PRO A 117 -8.84 16.49 -34.25
C PRO A 117 -8.68 16.38 -32.73
N GLY A 118 -7.46 16.53 -32.24
CA GLY A 118 -7.13 16.37 -30.81
C GLY A 118 -6.87 14.94 -30.34
N ASN A 119 -7.17 13.91 -31.15
CA ASN A 119 -6.86 12.51 -30.83
C ASN A 119 -5.61 12.00 -31.55
N VAL A 120 -5.29 12.56 -32.72
CA VAL A 120 -4.15 12.16 -33.55
C VAL A 120 -2.84 12.16 -32.75
N GLY A 121 -2.19 11.00 -32.67
CA GLY A 121 -0.93 10.79 -31.95
C GLY A 121 -1.06 10.75 -30.41
N ARG A 122 -2.21 11.12 -29.85
CA ARG A 122 -2.48 11.16 -28.41
C ARG A 122 -3.26 9.93 -27.93
N LEU A 123 -4.38 9.62 -28.59
CA LEU A 123 -5.27 8.52 -28.22
C LEU A 123 -4.73 7.18 -28.71
N ARG A 124 -4.63 6.22 -27.80
CA ARG A 124 -4.18 4.85 -28.10
C ARG A 124 -5.28 3.83 -27.87
N THR A 125 -5.23 2.72 -28.58
CA THR A 125 -6.16 1.60 -28.42
C THR A 125 -5.40 0.31 -28.15
N LEU A 126 -5.87 -0.48 -27.20
CA LEU A 126 -5.31 -1.79 -26.86
C LEU A 126 -6.36 -2.88 -27.08
N ILE A 127 -5.94 -4.01 -27.63
CA ILE A 127 -6.77 -5.22 -27.62
C ILE A 127 -6.68 -5.84 -26.22
N MET A 128 -7.80 -6.26 -25.64
CA MET A 128 -7.80 -7.00 -24.38
C MET A 128 -8.09 -8.48 -24.63
N ILE A 129 -7.19 -9.33 -24.14
CA ILE A 129 -7.34 -10.79 -24.17
C ILE A 129 -7.63 -11.30 -22.77
N GLY A 130 -8.42 -12.37 -22.66
CA GLY A 130 -8.87 -12.89 -21.37
C GLY A 130 -10.22 -12.32 -20.98
N GLY A 131 -10.29 -11.59 -19.87
CA GLY A 131 -11.55 -11.20 -19.24
C GLY A 131 -12.24 -12.39 -18.56
N TRP A 132 -13.45 -12.16 -18.04
CA TRP A 132 -14.19 -13.17 -17.29
C TRP A 132 -14.45 -14.44 -18.12
N SER A 133 -14.83 -14.26 -19.39
CA SER A 133 -15.29 -15.35 -20.27
C SER A 133 -14.20 -15.99 -21.13
N SER A 134 -13.07 -15.32 -21.39
CA SER A 134 -12.03 -15.83 -22.33
C SER A 134 -10.67 -16.10 -21.67
N SER A 135 -10.66 -16.29 -20.35
CA SER A 135 -9.47 -16.69 -19.58
C SER A 135 -9.27 -18.21 -19.47
N SER A 136 -10.15 -19.02 -20.07
CA SER A 136 -10.28 -20.45 -19.78
C SER A 136 -9.01 -21.28 -20.01
N ASN A 137 -8.25 -20.96 -21.05
CA ASN A 137 -7.06 -21.72 -21.47
C ASN A 137 -5.73 -21.04 -21.14
N LEU A 138 -5.75 -19.87 -20.49
CA LEU A 138 -4.52 -19.09 -20.24
C LEU A 138 -3.52 -19.83 -19.35
N SER A 139 -3.98 -20.61 -18.36
CA SER A 139 -3.09 -21.42 -17.51
C SER A 139 -2.28 -22.43 -18.33
N VAL A 140 -2.94 -23.18 -19.22
CA VAL A 140 -2.32 -24.19 -20.07
C VAL A 140 -1.34 -23.53 -21.05
N ILE A 141 -1.75 -22.45 -21.71
CA ILE A 141 -0.92 -21.74 -22.68
C ILE A 141 0.32 -21.15 -22.01
N ALA A 142 0.15 -20.51 -20.84
CA ALA A 142 1.22 -19.86 -20.12
C ALA A 142 2.24 -20.86 -19.53
N SER A 143 1.84 -22.12 -19.30
CA SER A 143 2.69 -23.16 -18.71
C SER A 143 3.91 -23.56 -19.55
N THR A 144 3.88 -23.35 -20.87
CA THR A 144 4.97 -23.75 -21.78
C THR A 144 5.58 -22.56 -22.52
N SER A 145 6.88 -22.62 -22.82
CA SER A 145 7.55 -21.55 -23.58
C SER A 145 7.00 -21.43 -25.00
N ALA A 146 6.61 -22.54 -25.63
CA ALA A 146 6.00 -22.55 -26.96
C ALA A 146 4.61 -21.91 -26.95
N GLY A 147 3.75 -22.24 -25.98
CA GLY A 147 2.43 -21.63 -25.83
C GLY A 147 2.51 -20.13 -25.61
N ARG A 148 3.40 -19.67 -24.72
CA ARG A 148 3.63 -18.24 -24.49
C ARG A 148 4.06 -17.50 -25.76
N ARG A 149 4.98 -18.07 -26.55
CA ARG A 149 5.43 -17.46 -27.81
C ARG A 149 4.33 -17.44 -28.88
N LEU A 150 3.55 -18.51 -29.00
CA LEU A 150 2.45 -18.60 -29.98
C LEU A 150 1.36 -17.56 -29.67
N LEU A 151 0.97 -17.44 -28.40
CA LEU A 151 -0.02 -16.46 -28.01
C LEU A 151 0.53 -15.04 -28.23
N ALA A 152 1.74 -14.75 -27.75
CA ALA A 152 2.37 -13.45 -27.94
C ALA A 152 2.45 -13.04 -29.42
N SER A 153 2.92 -13.92 -30.31
CA SER A 153 3.07 -13.61 -31.74
C SER A 153 1.72 -13.40 -32.44
N SER A 154 0.73 -14.25 -32.18
CA SER A 154 -0.59 -14.12 -32.79
C SER A 154 -1.31 -12.84 -32.33
N CYS A 155 -1.28 -12.52 -31.04
CA CYS A 155 -1.96 -11.35 -30.48
C CYS A 155 -1.31 -10.03 -30.90
N THR A 156 0.03 -9.94 -30.86
CA THR A 156 0.74 -8.74 -31.34
C THR A 156 0.55 -8.54 -32.84
N GLY A 157 0.57 -9.62 -33.63
CA GLY A 157 0.25 -9.59 -35.06
C GLY A 157 -1.17 -9.10 -35.32
N LEU A 158 -2.16 -9.60 -34.58
CA LEU A 158 -3.56 -9.18 -34.68
C LEU A 158 -3.75 -7.70 -34.31
N ALA A 159 -3.11 -7.24 -33.23
CA ALA A 159 -3.13 -5.85 -32.81
C ALA A 159 -2.59 -4.94 -33.92
N ARG A 160 -1.42 -5.26 -34.49
CA ARG A 160 -0.83 -4.51 -35.61
C ARG A 160 -1.72 -4.53 -36.86
N TYR A 161 -2.28 -5.69 -37.21
CA TYR A 161 -3.12 -5.85 -38.39
C TYR A 161 -4.34 -4.91 -38.37
N TYR A 162 -5.01 -4.79 -37.22
CA TYR A 162 -6.16 -3.91 -37.06
C TYR A 162 -5.81 -2.49 -36.60
N GLY A 163 -4.52 -2.16 -36.42
CA GLY A 163 -4.07 -0.80 -36.08
C GLY A 163 -4.23 -0.41 -34.61
N PHE A 164 -4.27 -1.39 -33.71
CA PHE A 164 -4.16 -1.18 -32.27
C PHE A 164 -2.70 -0.88 -31.88
N ASP A 165 -2.52 -0.12 -30.80
CA ASP A 165 -1.23 0.34 -30.29
C ASP A 165 -0.71 -0.53 -29.15
N GLY A 166 -1.47 -1.53 -28.70
CA GLY A 166 -1.04 -2.42 -27.62
C GLY A 166 -1.93 -3.62 -27.36
N VAL A 167 -1.52 -4.40 -26.36
CA VAL A 167 -2.21 -5.57 -25.84
C VAL A 167 -2.35 -5.44 -24.33
N ASP A 168 -3.56 -5.65 -23.81
CA ASP A 168 -3.82 -5.89 -22.39
C ASP A 168 -4.06 -7.39 -22.14
N VAL A 169 -3.33 -7.95 -21.18
CA VAL A 169 -3.55 -9.34 -20.72
C VAL A 169 -4.40 -9.31 -19.45
N GLY A 170 -5.69 -9.57 -19.58
CA GLY A 170 -6.67 -9.57 -18.49
C GLY A 170 -7.02 -10.97 -17.97
N TRP A 171 -6.06 -11.72 -17.46
CA TRP A 171 -6.30 -13.10 -17.00
C TRP A 171 -7.12 -13.13 -15.70
N GLN A 172 -8.33 -13.71 -15.74
CA GLN A 172 -9.21 -13.87 -14.59
C GLN A 172 -9.48 -15.36 -14.22
N TYR A 173 -8.85 -15.94 -13.19
CA TYR A 173 -7.67 -15.46 -12.46
C TYR A 173 -6.60 -16.55 -12.42
N PRO A 174 -5.30 -16.19 -12.50
CA PRO A 174 -4.19 -17.10 -12.20
C PRO A 174 -4.40 -17.80 -10.86
N VAL A 175 -3.91 -19.03 -10.69
CA VAL A 175 -3.83 -19.78 -9.42
C VAL A 175 -5.16 -20.25 -8.82
N ARG A 176 -6.21 -19.42 -8.86
CA ARG A 176 -7.48 -19.66 -8.15
C ARG A 176 -8.68 -19.85 -9.06
N GLY A 177 -8.51 -19.66 -10.37
CA GLY A 177 -9.60 -19.71 -11.34
C GLY A 177 -10.53 -18.50 -11.24
N GLY A 178 -11.42 -18.37 -12.23
CA GLY A 178 -12.42 -17.31 -12.31
C GLY A 178 -13.76 -17.90 -12.67
N ALA A 179 -14.19 -17.74 -13.92
CA ALA A 179 -15.40 -18.38 -14.42
C ALA A 179 -15.33 -19.93 -14.26
N PRO A 180 -16.48 -20.63 -14.12
CA PRO A 180 -16.55 -22.06 -13.78
C PRO A 180 -15.81 -23.06 -14.68
N LYS A 181 -15.33 -22.64 -15.86
CA LYS A 181 -14.60 -23.47 -16.83
C LYS A 181 -13.10 -23.12 -16.94
N ASN A 182 -12.61 -22.21 -16.10
CA ASN A 182 -11.22 -21.78 -16.20
C ASN A 182 -10.29 -22.82 -15.60
N VAL A 183 -9.29 -23.24 -16.38
CA VAL A 183 -8.18 -24.06 -15.89
C VAL A 183 -7.20 -23.14 -15.15
N TYR A 184 -6.70 -23.59 -14.01
CA TYR A 184 -5.75 -22.85 -13.18
C TYR A 184 -4.74 -23.79 -12.51
N SER A 185 -3.60 -23.23 -12.12
CA SER A 185 -2.50 -23.92 -11.46
C SER A 185 -1.74 -22.97 -10.54
N ALA A 186 -1.15 -23.49 -9.45
CA ALA A 186 -0.25 -22.70 -8.61
C ALA A 186 0.94 -22.10 -9.39
N SER A 187 1.37 -22.77 -10.46
CA SER A 187 2.44 -22.29 -11.35
C SER A 187 2.05 -21.03 -12.12
N ASP A 188 0.77 -20.68 -12.21
CA ASP A 188 0.28 -19.51 -12.94
C ASP A 188 0.90 -18.21 -12.42
N LYS A 189 1.16 -18.12 -11.10
CA LYS A 189 1.83 -16.97 -10.48
C LYS A 189 3.18 -16.67 -11.13
N THR A 190 3.96 -17.70 -11.43
CA THR A 190 5.26 -17.57 -12.11
C THR A 190 5.10 -17.48 -13.62
N ASN A 191 4.08 -18.15 -14.18
CA ASN A 191 3.87 -18.19 -15.64
C ASN A 191 3.33 -16.87 -16.21
N LEU A 192 2.55 -16.10 -15.45
CA LEU A 192 2.04 -14.80 -15.93
C LEU A 192 3.17 -13.81 -16.25
N PRO A 193 4.15 -13.53 -15.36
CA PRO A 193 5.32 -12.72 -15.72
C PRO A 193 6.08 -13.25 -16.94
N LEU A 194 6.21 -14.58 -17.07
CA LEU A 194 6.87 -15.18 -18.24
C LEU A 194 6.06 -14.99 -19.54
N LEU A 195 4.73 -14.98 -19.44
CA LEU A 195 3.84 -14.69 -20.57
C LEU A 195 4.01 -13.23 -21.00
N LEU A 196 3.95 -12.30 -20.05
CA LEU A 196 4.16 -10.88 -20.30
C LEU A 196 5.56 -10.61 -20.89
N ALA A 197 6.60 -11.30 -20.41
CA ALA A 197 7.93 -11.23 -20.99
C ALA A 197 7.97 -11.71 -22.45
N ALA A 198 7.20 -12.75 -22.81
CA ALA A 198 7.09 -13.21 -24.19
C ALA A 198 6.41 -12.17 -25.09
N PHE A 199 5.34 -11.52 -24.62
CA PHE A 199 4.71 -10.39 -25.32
C PHE A 199 5.68 -9.23 -25.53
N ARG A 200 6.38 -8.82 -24.47
CA ARG A 200 7.35 -7.72 -24.53
C ARG A 200 8.50 -8.01 -25.50
N SER A 201 8.98 -9.25 -25.52
CA SER A 201 10.04 -9.68 -26.45
C SER A 201 9.55 -9.79 -27.89
N GLN A 202 8.28 -10.10 -28.11
CA GLN A 202 7.72 -10.32 -29.42
C GLN A 202 7.54 -9.01 -30.20
N ASP A 203 7.02 -7.96 -29.56
CA ASP A 203 6.90 -6.63 -30.17
C ASP A 203 7.14 -5.54 -29.10
N PRO A 204 8.40 -5.09 -28.92
CA PRO A 204 8.71 -4.05 -27.94
C PRO A 204 8.13 -2.68 -28.31
N GLY A 205 7.64 -2.50 -29.53
CA GLY A 205 7.04 -1.25 -30.01
C GLY A 205 5.54 -1.12 -29.74
N LEU A 206 4.89 -2.17 -29.21
CA LEU A 206 3.51 -2.10 -28.72
C LEU A 206 3.48 -1.77 -27.22
N LEU A 207 2.42 -1.09 -26.79
CA LEU A 207 2.08 -1.03 -25.39
C LEU A 207 1.71 -2.43 -24.90
N LEU A 208 2.19 -2.78 -23.71
CA LEU A 208 1.82 -4.01 -23.03
C LEU A 208 1.35 -3.66 -21.62
N THR A 209 0.09 -3.99 -21.33
CA THR A 209 -0.52 -3.80 -20.02
C THR A 209 -1.07 -5.13 -19.50
N THR A 210 -1.45 -5.16 -18.23
CA THR A 210 -2.21 -6.28 -17.68
C THR A 210 -3.26 -5.76 -16.73
N THR A 211 -4.47 -6.31 -16.84
CA THR A 211 -5.54 -6.10 -15.88
C THR A 211 -5.48 -7.18 -14.80
N ILE A 212 -5.32 -6.76 -13.55
CA ILE A 212 -5.35 -7.64 -12.38
C ILE A 212 -6.56 -7.35 -11.51
N ARG A 213 -7.12 -8.39 -10.90
CA ARG A 213 -8.12 -8.21 -9.85
C ARG A 213 -7.47 -8.13 -8.49
N TYR A 214 -7.69 -7.01 -7.82
CA TYR A 214 -7.33 -6.88 -6.43
C TYR A 214 -8.39 -7.52 -5.53
N GLN A 215 -7.93 -8.38 -4.63
CA GLN A 215 -8.66 -8.90 -3.48
C GLN A 215 -7.64 -9.08 -2.35
N GLN A 216 -7.95 -8.54 -1.18
CA GLN A 216 -6.97 -8.40 -0.09
C GLN A 216 -6.27 -9.71 0.27
N ASP A 217 -7.03 -10.80 0.42
CA ASP A 217 -6.47 -12.07 0.90
C ASP A 217 -5.81 -12.92 -0.20
N THR A 218 -6.07 -12.59 -1.47
CA THR A 218 -5.70 -13.44 -2.61
C THR A 218 -4.76 -12.75 -3.60
N LEU A 219 -4.48 -11.45 -3.45
CA LEU A 219 -3.57 -10.71 -4.32
C LEU A 219 -2.19 -11.36 -4.42
N PHE A 220 -1.47 -11.50 -3.30
CA PHE A 220 -0.11 -12.04 -3.30
C PHE A 220 -0.02 -13.54 -3.56
N PRO A 221 -0.98 -14.38 -3.13
CA PRO A 221 -1.05 -15.76 -3.59
C PRO A 221 -1.21 -15.89 -5.11
N THR A 222 -1.91 -14.94 -5.76
CA THR A 222 -2.22 -15.00 -7.19
C THR A 222 -1.16 -14.34 -8.08
N TYR A 223 -0.56 -13.22 -7.65
CA TYR A 223 0.29 -12.39 -8.50
C TYR A 223 1.69 -12.18 -7.91
N ASP A 224 2.72 -12.22 -8.76
CA ASP A 224 4.03 -11.63 -8.48
C ASP A 224 4.07 -10.21 -9.07
N LEU A 225 3.65 -9.22 -8.27
CA LEU A 225 3.43 -7.86 -8.74
C LEU A 225 4.71 -7.17 -9.19
N ALA A 226 5.85 -7.40 -8.52
CA ALA A 226 7.15 -6.88 -8.96
C ALA A 226 7.56 -7.46 -10.30
N ALA A 227 7.45 -8.78 -10.47
CA ALA A 227 7.81 -9.43 -11.73
C ALA A 227 6.90 -8.98 -12.88
N ILE A 228 5.59 -8.81 -12.62
CA ILE A 228 4.63 -8.24 -13.58
C ILE A 228 5.03 -6.81 -13.96
N ALA A 229 5.23 -5.93 -12.98
CA ALA A 229 5.55 -4.52 -13.20
C ALA A 229 6.83 -4.31 -14.03
N ASN A 230 7.77 -5.27 -13.99
CA ASN A 230 8.99 -5.25 -14.79
C ASN A 230 8.76 -5.54 -16.28
N GLN A 231 7.65 -6.19 -16.66
CA GLN A 231 7.37 -6.56 -18.07
C GLN A 231 6.42 -5.58 -18.76
N VAL A 232 5.50 -4.98 -18.01
CA VAL A 232 4.43 -4.14 -18.55
C VAL A 232 4.77 -2.65 -18.50
N ASP A 233 4.11 -1.85 -19.34
CA ASP A 233 4.15 -0.40 -19.26
C ASP A 233 3.41 0.08 -18.00
N TRP A 234 2.21 -0.47 -17.74
CA TRP A 234 1.45 -0.26 -16.52
C TRP A 234 0.49 -1.43 -16.23
N ILE A 235 0.01 -1.47 -14.99
CA ILE A 235 -0.93 -2.43 -14.43
C ILE A 235 -2.27 -1.72 -14.23
N HIS A 236 -3.34 -2.23 -14.83
CA HIS A 236 -4.71 -1.84 -14.49
C HIS A 236 -5.15 -2.67 -13.30
N ALA A 237 -5.46 -2.02 -12.18
CA ALA A 237 -5.85 -2.70 -10.96
C ALA A 237 -7.33 -2.44 -10.69
N ASP A 238 -8.15 -3.49 -10.77
CA ASP A 238 -9.56 -3.44 -10.39
C ASP A 238 -9.70 -3.20 -8.88
N THR A 239 -9.66 -1.93 -8.47
CA THR A 239 -9.66 -1.53 -7.06
C THR A 239 -11.05 -1.36 -6.46
N PHE A 240 -11.95 -2.31 -6.73
CA PHE A 240 -13.35 -2.25 -6.31
C PHE A 240 -13.93 -3.64 -6.03
N GLY A 241 -15.19 -3.71 -5.63
CA GLY A 241 -15.85 -4.93 -5.17
C GLY A 241 -15.51 -5.29 -3.73
N SER A 242 -15.30 -4.28 -2.87
CA SER A 242 -15.26 -4.49 -1.41
C SER A 242 -16.61 -4.97 -0.87
N TRP A 243 -17.69 -4.50 -1.47
CA TRP A 243 -19.06 -4.88 -1.13
C TRP A 243 -19.81 -5.29 -2.40
N GLY A 244 -20.85 -6.10 -2.30
CA GLY A 244 -21.67 -6.46 -3.46
C GLY A 244 -23.01 -7.06 -3.07
N THR A 245 -23.84 -7.40 -4.05
CA THR A 245 -25.17 -7.99 -3.79
C THR A 245 -25.12 -9.34 -3.05
N TRP A 246 -23.94 -9.97 -3.02
CA TRP A 246 -23.63 -11.15 -2.20
C TRP A 246 -23.39 -10.84 -0.71
N SER A 247 -23.16 -9.58 -0.35
CA SER A 247 -23.00 -9.12 1.03
C SER A 247 -24.36 -9.00 1.72
N SER A 248 -24.47 -9.50 2.95
CA SER A 248 -25.65 -9.37 3.82
C SER A 248 -25.79 -7.98 4.46
N SER A 249 -24.93 -7.03 4.09
CA SER A 249 -24.98 -5.66 4.55
C SER A 249 -24.63 -4.70 3.42
N THR A 250 -25.19 -3.50 3.51
CA THR A 250 -24.86 -2.36 2.65
C THR A 250 -23.40 -1.96 2.82
N GLY A 251 -22.78 -1.46 1.75
CA GLY A 251 -21.42 -0.95 1.83
C GLY A 251 -20.89 -0.46 0.49
N HIS A 252 -19.79 0.27 0.54
CA HIS A 252 -19.24 0.97 -0.62
C HIS A 252 -18.60 0.00 -1.61
N TYR A 253 -18.89 0.15 -2.90
CA TYR A 253 -18.29 -0.71 -3.92
C TYR A 253 -16.78 -0.45 -4.10
N ALA A 254 -16.35 0.80 -3.94
CA ALA A 254 -14.98 1.27 -4.18
C ALA A 254 -14.58 2.40 -3.21
N ASN A 255 -14.76 2.17 -1.90
CA ASN A 255 -14.35 3.12 -0.85
C ASN A 255 -12.85 3.41 -0.90
N LEU A 256 -12.50 4.69 -0.81
CA LEU A 256 -11.10 5.11 -0.84
C LEU A 256 -10.37 4.72 0.45
N TYR A 257 -11.01 5.01 1.58
CA TYR A 257 -10.44 4.79 2.92
C TYR A 257 -11.29 3.86 3.78
N TYR A 258 -10.69 3.39 4.87
CA TYR A 258 -11.33 2.47 5.81
C TYR A 258 -12.24 3.26 6.75
N ASN A 259 -13.45 2.74 6.95
CA ASN A 259 -14.36 3.23 7.96
C ASN A 259 -14.44 2.20 9.09
N LEU A 260 -14.18 2.61 10.33
CA LEU A 260 -14.19 1.72 11.50
C LEU A 260 -15.55 1.07 11.77
N ALA A 261 -16.63 1.66 11.26
CA ALA A 261 -17.95 1.05 11.30
C ALA A 261 -18.11 -0.10 10.29
N SER A 262 -17.17 -0.25 9.35
CA SER A 262 -17.20 -1.30 8.34
C SER A 262 -16.59 -2.60 8.87
N PRO A 263 -17.30 -3.73 8.79
CA PRO A 263 -16.72 -5.03 9.11
C PRO A 263 -15.78 -5.54 8.00
N ASN A 264 -15.79 -4.92 6.81
CA ASN A 264 -14.82 -5.21 5.76
C ASN A 264 -13.72 -4.14 5.74
N THR A 265 -12.47 -4.58 5.91
CA THR A 265 -11.29 -3.70 5.92
C THR A 265 -10.75 -3.34 4.54
N GLN A 266 -11.32 -3.91 3.48
CA GLN A 266 -10.88 -3.68 2.11
C GLN A 266 -11.20 -2.26 1.63
N THR A 267 -10.17 -1.55 1.16
CA THR A 267 -10.21 -0.15 0.70
C THR A 267 -9.31 0.02 -0.50
N VAL A 268 -9.60 0.96 -1.40
CA VAL A 268 -8.72 1.33 -2.53
C VAL A 268 -7.33 1.71 -2.03
N ASP A 269 -7.22 2.49 -0.94
CA ASP A 269 -5.94 2.88 -0.36
C ASP A 269 -5.11 1.67 0.06
N GLY A 270 -5.70 0.75 0.82
CA GLY A 270 -5.06 -0.50 1.20
C GLY A 270 -4.57 -1.29 -0.02
N MET A 271 -5.32 -1.25 -1.13
CA MET A 271 -4.91 -1.91 -2.37
C MET A 271 -3.67 -1.32 -2.99
N VAL A 272 -3.66 0.00 -3.10
CA VAL A 272 -2.54 0.75 -3.68
C VAL A 272 -1.31 0.53 -2.82
N GLN A 273 -1.40 0.75 -1.49
CA GLN A 273 -0.25 0.59 -0.59
C GLN A 273 0.33 -0.83 -0.64
N GLN A 274 -0.50 -1.87 -0.72
CA GLN A 274 -0.03 -3.25 -0.86
C GLN A 274 0.68 -3.52 -2.20
N ALA A 275 0.19 -2.95 -3.30
CA ALA A 275 0.88 -3.09 -4.59
C ALA A 275 2.23 -2.35 -4.61
N LEU A 276 2.28 -1.13 -4.06
CA LEU A 276 3.52 -0.35 -3.95
C LEU A 276 4.55 -1.05 -3.07
N ALA A 277 4.10 -1.59 -1.93
CA ALA A 277 4.91 -2.40 -1.01
C ALA A 277 5.57 -3.59 -1.68
N ALA A 278 4.84 -4.22 -2.60
CA ALA A 278 5.29 -5.39 -3.34
C ALA A 278 6.22 -5.03 -4.51
N GLY A 279 6.63 -3.77 -4.64
CA GLY A 279 7.63 -3.33 -5.61
C GLY A 279 7.05 -2.80 -6.92
N VAL A 280 5.73 -2.56 -7.02
CA VAL A 280 5.15 -1.87 -8.18
C VAL A 280 5.56 -0.39 -8.15
N PRO A 281 6.21 0.14 -9.20
CA PRO A 281 6.46 1.57 -9.27
C PRO A 281 5.13 2.34 -9.32
N PRO A 282 4.94 3.40 -8.51
CA PRO A 282 3.67 4.15 -8.48
C PRO A 282 3.20 4.60 -9.87
N CYS A 283 4.13 5.10 -10.69
CA CYS A 283 3.88 5.56 -12.05
C CYS A 283 3.34 4.47 -13.01
N LYS A 284 3.43 3.18 -12.62
CA LYS A 284 2.90 2.03 -13.37
C LYS A 284 1.58 1.51 -12.82
N PHE A 285 1.09 2.00 -11.68
CA PHE A 285 -0.18 1.57 -11.11
C PHE A 285 -1.31 2.47 -11.63
N ILE A 286 -2.28 1.87 -12.32
CA ILE A 286 -3.50 2.54 -12.77
C ILE A 286 -4.65 2.11 -11.86
N LEU A 287 -5.33 3.08 -11.28
CA LEU A 287 -6.47 2.87 -10.38
C LEU A 287 -7.74 2.72 -11.23
N ASP A 288 -8.40 1.57 -11.18
CA ASP A 288 -9.67 1.38 -11.88
C ASP A 288 -10.86 1.91 -11.03
N VAL A 289 -11.71 2.70 -11.68
CA VAL A 289 -12.93 3.33 -11.15
C VAL A 289 -14.15 2.64 -11.78
N PRO A 290 -15.03 2.03 -10.97
CA PRO A 290 -16.23 1.39 -11.50
C PRO A 290 -17.29 2.41 -11.91
N LEU A 291 -18.07 2.08 -12.94
CA LEU A 291 -19.22 2.86 -13.41
C LEU A 291 -20.54 2.04 -13.40
N SER A 292 -20.49 0.84 -12.82
CA SER A 292 -21.65 -0.01 -12.50
C SER A 292 -21.57 -0.43 -11.04
N PHE A 293 -22.70 -0.42 -10.35
CA PHE A 293 -22.73 -0.53 -8.89
C PHE A 293 -23.79 -1.49 -8.36
N PRO A 294 -23.49 -2.20 -7.26
CA PRO A 294 -24.49 -3.00 -6.55
C PRO A 294 -25.49 -2.11 -5.79
N ALA A 295 -26.67 -2.67 -5.56
CA ALA A 295 -27.68 -2.07 -4.69
C ALA A 295 -28.24 -3.09 -3.70
N TRP A 296 -28.86 -2.57 -2.66
CA TRP A 296 -29.52 -3.35 -1.61
C TRP A 296 -30.83 -2.69 -1.21
N THR A 297 -31.77 -3.50 -0.70
CA THR A 297 -32.89 -3.02 0.10
C THR A 297 -32.54 -3.18 1.58
N THR A 298 -32.68 -2.11 2.37
CA THR A 298 -32.40 -2.14 3.81
C THR A 298 -33.61 -2.64 4.59
N SER A 299 -33.38 -3.35 5.70
CA SER A 299 -34.47 -3.94 6.50
C SER A 299 -35.21 -2.93 7.39
N GLN A 300 -34.63 -1.74 7.62
CA GLN A 300 -35.22 -0.67 8.42
C GLN A 300 -34.98 0.69 7.77
N SER A 301 -35.87 1.64 8.06
CA SER A 301 -35.65 3.05 7.76
C SER A 301 -34.56 3.58 8.68
N VAL A 302 -33.50 4.10 8.09
CA VAL A 302 -32.43 4.80 8.79
C VAL A 302 -32.66 6.30 8.71
N ALA A 303 -32.28 7.02 9.75
CA ALA A 303 -32.41 8.47 9.79
C ALA A 303 -31.73 9.12 8.57
N ALA A 304 -32.39 10.11 7.96
CA ALA A 304 -31.86 10.82 6.79
C ALA A 304 -30.48 11.48 7.04
N SER A 305 -30.11 11.71 8.31
CA SER A 305 -28.84 12.31 8.74
C SER A 305 -27.65 11.35 8.77
N PHE A 306 -27.86 10.04 8.67
CA PHE A 306 -26.76 9.07 8.52
C PHE A 306 -27.27 7.86 7.72
N PRO A 307 -26.79 7.66 6.48
CA PRO A 307 -27.30 6.60 5.62
C PRO A 307 -26.99 5.24 6.25
N ALA A 308 -27.77 4.24 5.85
CA ALA A 308 -27.68 2.83 6.23
C ALA A 308 -26.36 2.25 5.72
N LEU A 309 -25.24 2.70 6.26
CA LEU A 309 -23.90 2.21 5.99
C LEU A 309 -23.64 1.03 6.91
N PHE A 310 -23.25 -0.11 6.32
CA PHE A 310 -22.93 -1.34 7.05
C PHE A 310 -24.10 -1.90 7.86
N THR A 311 -25.34 -1.66 7.40
CA THR A 311 -26.56 -2.22 8.00
C THR A 311 -27.03 -3.43 7.22
N THR A 312 -27.80 -4.31 7.87
CA THR A 312 -28.40 -5.47 7.22
C THR A 312 -29.22 -5.07 5.98
N GLY A 313 -28.94 -5.74 4.87
CA GLY A 313 -29.63 -5.51 3.61
C GLY A 313 -29.63 -6.77 2.74
N SER A 314 -30.49 -6.79 1.73
CA SER A 314 -30.56 -7.85 0.73
C SER A 314 -30.30 -7.27 -0.65
N GLY A 315 -29.57 -8.00 -1.50
CA GLY A 315 -29.25 -7.54 -2.85
C GLY A 315 -30.49 -7.11 -3.63
N TYR A 316 -30.40 -5.96 -4.28
CA TYR A 316 -31.48 -5.34 -5.06
C TYR A 316 -31.03 -5.13 -6.51
N SER A 317 -31.87 -5.50 -7.45
CA SER A 317 -31.56 -5.42 -8.89
C SER A 317 -32.75 -4.97 -9.75
N THR A 318 -33.88 -4.60 -9.16
CA THR A 318 -35.03 -4.12 -9.93
C THR A 318 -34.70 -2.78 -10.59
N GLY A 319 -34.73 -2.73 -11.93
CA GLY A 319 -34.33 -1.56 -12.71
C GLY A 319 -32.83 -1.47 -12.98
N ALA A 320 -32.02 -2.43 -12.51
CA ALA A 320 -30.61 -2.52 -12.85
C ALA A 320 -30.45 -2.84 -14.34
N THR A 321 -29.54 -2.14 -15.03
CA THR A 321 -29.37 -2.30 -16.48
C THR A 321 -28.09 -3.04 -16.87
N ASP A 322 -27.22 -3.39 -15.92
CA ASP A 322 -25.91 -4.02 -16.18
C ASP A 322 -25.69 -5.29 -15.36
N GLY A 323 -26.25 -6.42 -15.77
CA GLY A 323 -26.01 -7.70 -15.11
C GLY A 323 -26.42 -7.74 -13.63
N GLY A 324 -27.50 -7.04 -13.28
CA GLY A 324 -27.96 -6.89 -11.89
C GLY A 324 -27.32 -5.73 -11.13
N MET A 325 -26.47 -4.93 -11.78
CA MET A 325 -25.89 -3.70 -11.26
C MET A 325 -26.48 -2.45 -11.94
N PHE A 326 -26.46 -1.33 -11.23
CA PHE A 326 -26.92 -0.03 -11.72
C PHE A 326 -25.75 0.73 -12.32
N ARG A 327 -25.87 1.14 -13.57
CA ARG A 327 -24.89 2.04 -14.19
C ARG A 327 -24.97 3.42 -13.54
N TYR A 328 -23.89 4.20 -13.55
CA TYR A 328 -23.93 5.59 -13.06
C TYR A 328 -25.05 6.41 -13.72
N ARG A 329 -25.28 6.22 -15.03
CA ARG A 329 -26.43 6.83 -15.73
C ARG A 329 -27.80 6.46 -15.16
N ASP A 330 -27.97 5.23 -14.68
CA ASP A 330 -29.21 4.79 -14.04
C ASP A 330 -29.37 5.51 -12.71
N VAL A 331 -28.28 5.59 -11.93
CA VAL A 331 -28.24 6.30 -10.64
C VAL A 331 -28.64 7.77 -10.81
N VAL A 332 -28.09 8.47 -11.81
CA VAL A 332 -28.46 9.86 -12.12
C VAL A 332 -29.93 9.98 -12.51
N SER A 333 -30.43 9.06 -13.35
CA SER A 333 -31.84 9.04 -13.75
C SER A 333 -32.77 8.81 -12.55
N ILE A 334 -32.43 7.88 -11.66
CA ILE A 334 -33.21 7.57 -10.45
C ILE A 334 -33.21 8.76 -9.50
N ALA A 335 -32.07 9.41 -9.31
CA ALA A 335 -31.94 10.60 -8.47
C ALA A 335 -32.84 11.76 -8.95
N SER A 336 -33.02 11.91 -10.26
CA SER A 336 -33.87 12.97 -10.84
C SER A 336 -35.36 12.85 -10.49
N GLY A 337 -35.82 11.67 -10.05
CA GLY A 337 -37.20 11.45 -9.59
C GLY A 337 -37.51 12.03 -8.20
N GLY A 338 -36.54 12.65 -7.51
CA GLY A 338 -36.74 13.39 -6.26
C GLY A 338 -36.94 12.55 -4.99
N SER A 339 -37.17 11.24 -5.12
CA SER A 339 -37.33 10.32 -3.97
C SER A 339 -36.01 9.75 -3.45
N TYR A 340 -34.90 10.03 -4.14
CA TYR A 340 -33.56 9.55 -3.82
C TYR A 340 -32.63 10.75 -3.61
N GLN A 341 -31.67 10.59 -2.70
CA GLN A 341 -30.66 11.60 -2.40
C GLN A 341 -29.26 11.00 -2.43
N PHE A 342 -28.32 11.74 -3.00
CA PHE A 342 -26.90 11.40 -2.90
C PHE A 342 -26.42 11.68 -1.48
N VAL A 343 -25.67 10.75 -0.91
CA VAL A 343 -25.07 10.90 0.41
C VAL A 343 -23.57 10.65 0.30
N TRP A 344 -22.81 11.51 0.97
CA TRP A 344 -21.35 11.47 1.04
C TRP A 344 -20.91 10.88 2.39
N ASP A 345 -20.14 9.80 2.34
CA ASP A 345 -19.39 9.30 3.49
C ASP A 345 -17.99 9.90 3.45
N SER A 346 -17.75 10.91 4.30
CA SER A 346 -16.45 11.59 4.38
C SER A 346 -15.34 10.73 4.96
N ILE A 347 -15.66 9.69 5.74
CA ILE A 347 -14.66 8.78 6.34
C ILE A 347 -14.14 7.85 5.25
N SER A 348 -15.03 7.23 4.48
CA SER A 348 -14.67 6.33 3.37
C SER A 348 -14.25 7.08 2.10
N ALA A 349 -14.54 8.38 2.04
CA ALA A 349 -14.51 9.21 0.83
C ALA A 349 -15.23 8.54 -0.35
N ALA A 350 -16.50 8.17 -0.12
CA ALA A 350 -17.33 7.43 -1.06
C ALA A 350 -18.78 7.93 -1.07
N SER A 351 -19.49 7.66 -2.16
CA SER A 351 -20.85 8.14 -2.39
C SER A 351 -21.86 7.00 -2.53
N VAL A 352 -23.10 7.32 -2.17
CA VAL A 352 -24.23 6.39 -2.26
C VAL A 352 -25.46 7.18 -2.72
N LEU A 353 -26.40 6.51 -3.39
CA LEU A 353 -27.74 7.02 -3.62
C LEU A 353 -28.71 6.25 -2.72
N TYR A 354 -29.52 6.96 -1.93
CA TYR A 354 -30.43 6.33 -0.97
C TYR A 354 -31.82 6.96 -1.00
N SER A 355 -32.84 6.14 -0.72
CA SER A 355 -34.23 6.60 -0.54
C SER A 355 -34.80 6.09 0.78
N THR A 356 -35.36 7.00 1.58
CA THR A 356 -36.07 6.64 2.82
C THR A 356 -37.47 6.07 2.56
N SER A 357 -38.02 6.24 1.36
CA SER A 357 -39.35 5.72 0.99
C SER A 357 -39.29 4.30 0.45
N THR A 358 -38.33 4.01 -0.43
CA THR A 358 -38.15 2.67 -1.00
C THR A 358 -37.18 1.79 -0.22
N LEU A 359 -36.40 2.38 0.70
CA LEU A 359 -35.32 1.72 1.43
C LEU A 359 -34.22 1.15 0.52
N VAL A 360 -34.14 1.63 -0.73
CA VAL A 360 -33.12 1.20 -1.69
C VAL A 360 -31.86 2.05 -1.49
N TRP A 361 -30.74 1.34 -1.40
CA TRP A 361 -29.39 1.88 -1.22
C TRP A 361 -28.53 1.40 -2.38
N ILE A 362 -27.97 2.33 -3.15
CA ILE A 362 -27.16 2.06 -4.35
C ILE A 362 -25.77 2.64 -4.11
N ALA A 363 -24.73 1.81 -4.11
CA ALA A 363 -23.36 2.32 -4.12
C ALA A 363 -23.15 3.15 -5.40
N THR A 364 -22.32 4.19 -5.37
CA THR A 364 -22.05 4.94 -6.60
C THR A 364 -20.77 5.77 -6.54
N GLU A 365 -20.29 6.22 -7.68
CA GLU A 365 -19.35 7.33 -7.77
C GLU A 365 -20.11 8.62 -8.01
N THR A 366 -19.59 9.74 -7.52
CA THR A 366 -20.07 11.08 -7.85
C THR A 366 -18.88 11.92 -8.30
N THR A 367 -19.12 13.15 -8.75
CA THR A 367 -18.04 14.11 -8.99
C THR A 367 -17.21 14.38 -7.74
N GLN A 368 -17.80 14.28 -6.54
CA GLN A 368 -17.11 14.43 -5.27
C GLN A 368 -16.17 13.25 -4.94
N SER A 369 -16.64 12.00 -5.07
CA SER A 369 -15.76 10.81 -4.87
C SER A 369 -14.67 10.74 -5.93
N THR A 370 -15.00 11.14 -7.17
CA THR A 370 -14.07 11.23 -8.29
C THR A 370 -12.95 12.25 -8.02
N ALA A 371 -13.29 13.43 -7.50
CA ALA A 371 -12.29 14.43 -7.13
C ALA A 371 -11.37 13.94 -6.00
N ALA A 372 -11.90 13.23 -5.00
CA ALA A 372 -11.10 12.62 -3.95
C ALA A 372 -10.11 11.57 -4.51
N LYS A 373 -10.56 10.73 -5.45
CA LYS A 373 -9.70 9.76 -6.14
C LYS A 373 -8.65 10.41 -7.03
N ALA A 374 -8.98 11.50 -7.72
CA ALA A 374 -8.00 12.27 -8.50
C ALA A 374 -6.88 12.85 -7.62
N ALA A 375 -7.26 13.43 -6.47
CA ALA A 375 -6.32 13.94 -5.48
C ALA A 375 -5.44 12.81 -4.91
N TYR A 376 -6.03 11.63 -4.67
CA TYR A 376 -5.31 10.45 -4.22
C TYR A 376 -4.29 9.95 -5.23
N VAL A 377 -4.69 9.83 -6.50
CA VAL A 377 -3.82 9.45 -7.63
C VAL A 377 -2.63 10.38 -7.74
N THR A 378 -2.86 11.69 -7.64
CA THR A 378 -1.79 12.70 -7.70
C THR A 378 -0.86 12.58 -6.48
N SER A 379 -1.42 12.53 -5.27
CA SER A 379 -0.65 12.51 -4.02
C SER A 379 0.23 11.27 -3.88
N ASN A 380 -0.21 10.14 -4.47
CA ASN A 380 0.54 8.89 -4.47
C ASN A 380 1.40 8.68 -5.73
N ASN A 381 1.47 9.68 -6.63
CA ASN A 381 2.21 9.61 -7.90
C ASN A 381 1.82 8.39 -8.76
N LEU A 382 0.53 8.04 -8.76
CA LEU A 382 0.04 6.90 -9.54
C LEU A 382 0.05 7.22 -11.04
N GLY A 383 0.09 6.18 -11.88
CA GLY A 383 0.19 6.32 -13.34
C GLY A 383 -1.05 6.91 -14.02
N GLY A 384 -2.20 6.88 -13.32
CA GLY A 384 -3.48 7.38 -13.80
C GLY A 384 -4.66 6.55 -13.32
N VAL A 385 -5.74 6.63 -14.09
CA VAL A 385 -7.03 5.97 -13.80
C VAL A 385 -7.59 5.27 -15.03
N LYS A 386 -8.37 4.23 -14.80
CA LYS A 386 -9.16 3.53 -15.83
C LYS A 386 -10.61 3.45 -15.40
N PHE A 387 -11.56 3.50 -16.33
CA PHE A 387 -12.99 3.38 -16.03
C PHE A 387 -13.55 2.04 -16.52
N LEU A 388 -14.17 1.26 -15.62
CA LEU A 388 -14.87 0.01 -15.95
C LEU A 388 -16.40 0.20 -15.79
N ASP A 389 -17.16 0.37 -16.86
CA ASP A 389 -16.74 0.65 -18.24
C ASP A 389 -17.44 1.92 -18.76
N LEU A 390 -16.97 2.48 -19.88
CA LEU A 390 -17.45 3.76 -20.40
C LEU A 390 -18.97 3.80 -20.64
N SER A 391 -19.61 2.66 -20.91
CA SER A 391 -21.06 2.60 -21.08
C SER A 391 -21.82 2.87 -19.79
N GLY A 392 -21.15 2.88 -18.63
CA GLY A 392 -21.74 3.17 -17.33
C GLY A 392 -22.00 4.66 -17.09
N ASP A 393 -21.17 5.54 -17.68
CA ASP A 393 -21.29 7.00 -17.51
C ASP A 393 -22.52 7.55 -18.26
N THR A 394 -22.90 8.78 -17.95
CA THR A 394 -23.89 9.57 -18.68
C THR A 394 -23.45 9.84 -20.13
N SER A 395 -24.37 10.24 -20.99
CA SER A 395 -24.05 10.61 -22.39
C SER A 395 -23.07 11.76 -22.53
N SER A 396 -22.87 12.56 -21.47
CA SER A 396 -21.91 13.67 -21.41
C SER A 396 -20.60 13.31 -20.70
N PHE A 397 -20.38 12.03 -20.37
CA PHE A 397 -19.18 11.56 -19.66
C PHE A 397 -18.90 12.34 -18.37
N GLN A 398 -19.93 12.57 -17.56
CA GLN A 398 -19.85 13.39 -16.34
C GLN A 398 -18.73 12.96 -15.38
N ILE A 399 -18.58 11.66 -15.12
CA ILE A 399 -17.54 11.15 -14.19
C ILE A 399 -16.16 11.22 -14.83
N VAL A 400 -16.02 10.81 -16.10
CA VAL A 400 -14.73 10.89 -16.81
C VAL A 400 -14.25 12.35 -16.95
N THR A 401 -15.15 13.27 -17.27
CA THR A 401 -14.87 14.71 -17.37
C THR A 401 -14.45 15.31 -16.03
N ALA A 402 -15.15 14.96 -14.95
CA ALA A 402 -14.80 15.41 -13.61
C ALA A 402 -13.40 14.91 -13.20
N MET A 403 -13.09 13.65 -13.48
CA MET A 403 -11.76 13.08 -13.21
C MET A 403 -10.67 13.76 -14.02
N GLN A 404 -10.87 13.94 -15.33
CA GLN A 404 -9.90 14.63 -16.17
C GLN A 404 -9.64 16.06 -15.68
N SER A 405 -10.70 16.78 -15.35
CA SER A 405 -10.61 18.16 -14.87
C SER A 405 -9.85 18.22 -13.54
N ALA A 406 -10.13 17.30 -12.61
CA ALA A 406 -9.44 17.21 -11.33
C ALA A 406 -7.95 16.85 -11.50
N LEU A 407 -7.62 15.89 -12.37
CA LEU A 407 -6.23 15.51 -12.66
C LEU A 407 -5.44 16.60 -13.41
N LYS A 408 -6.10 17.39 -14.26
CA LYS A 408 -5.46 18.56 -14.92
C LYS A 408 -5.21 19.72 -13.95
N SER A 409 -6.14 19.94 -13.03
CA SER A 409 -6.03 21.01 -12.02
C SER A 409 -5.02 20.68 -10.93
N ALA A 410 -4.80 19.38 -10.70
CA ALA A 410 -3.70 18.88 -9.90
C ALA A 410 -2.41 18.99 -10.72
N ALA A 411 -1.81 20.18 -10.79
CA ALA A 411 -0.55 20.39 -11.49
C ALA A 411 0.48 19.32 -11.07
N PRO A 412 1.26 18.74 -12.01
CA PRO A 412 2.37 17.90 -11.62
C PRO A 412 3.28 18.74 -10.74
N CYS A 413 3.67 18.21 -9.57
CA CYS A 413 4.70 18.84 -8.75
C CYS A 413 5.98 18.96 -9.60
N SER A 414 6.14 20.08 -10.31
CA SER A 414 7.34 20.38 -11.07
C SER A 414 8.42 20.77 -10.07
N GLY A 415 9.32 19.83 -9.78
CA GLY A 415 10.65 20.16 -9.26
C GLY A 415 10.76 20.67 -7.82
N GLN A 416 9.77 20.45 -6.95
CA GLN A 416 9.97 20.64 -5.51
C GLN A 416 10.34 19.30 -4.87
N VAL A 417 11.63 19.09 -4.60
CA VAL A 417 12.02 18.37 -3.39
C VAL A 417 11.23 19.04 -2.27
N ALA A 418 10.42 18.26 -1.54
CA ALA A 418 9.54 18.77 -0.51
C ALA A 418 10.27 19.75 0.43
N ALA A 419 10.11 21.04 0.20
CA ALA A 419 10.39 22.06 1.19
C ALA A 419 9.25 21.96 2.19
N VAL A 420 9.52 21.29 3.31
CA VAL A 420 8.62 21.21 4.45
C VAL A 420 8.38 22.63 4.96
N PRO A 421 7.13 23.14 5.00
CA PRO A 421 6.83 24.35 5.76
C PRO A 421 6.91 23.99 7.24
N LEU A 422 8.00 24.41 7.91
CA LEU A 422 8.14 24.34 9.36
C LEU A 422 8.01 25.73 9.97
N SER A 423 6.80 26.07 10.43
CA SER A 423 6.61 26.94 11.59
C SER A 423 5.21 26.76 12.16
N GLY A 424 5.10 26.32 13.40
CA GLY A 424 3.86 26.28 14.17
C GLY A 424 3.86 27.31 15.31
N ALA A 425 2.67 27.75 15.71
CA ALA A 425 2.26 27.95 17.12
C ALA A 425 0.76 28.32 17.19
N ILE A 426 0.02 27.66 18.11
CA ILE A 426 -1.37 27.90 18.50
C ILE A 426 -1.38 29.01 19.57
N PRO A 427 -2.23 30.06 19.47
CA PRO A 427 -3.40 30.14 20.36
C PRO A 427 -4.65 30.83 19.78
N GLY A 428 -5.82 30.22 19.96
CA GLY A 428 -7.13 30.88 19.89
C GLY A 428 -8.05 30.41 18.75
N TYR A 429 -9.08 29.66 19.08
CA TYR A 429 -10.14 29.20 18.18
C TYR A 429 -11.17 30.32 17.94
N GLN A 430 -11.28 30.84 16.71
CA GLN A 430 -12.48 31.48 16.14
C GLN A 430 -12.40 31.38 14.60
N GLN A 431 -13.47 30.88 13.97
CA GLN A 431 -13.58 30.67 12.52
C GLN A 431 -13.79 31.99 11.75
N GLN A 432 -13.06 32.22 10.63
CA GLN A 432 -13.61 32.89 9.42
C GLN A 432 -12.67 32.88 8.18
N ALA A 433 -13.29 33.13 7.02
CA ALA A 433 -12.96 32.81 5.62
C ALA A 433 -11.66 33.41 5.00
N PRO A 434 -11.17 32.89 3.84
CA PRO A 434 -9.83 33.19 3.32
C PRO A 434 -9.76 34.49 2.50
N GLY A 435 -8.83 35.37 2.85
CA GLY A 435 -8.38 36.53 2.08
C GLY A 435 -6.90 36.43 1.70
N ALA A 436 -6.56 36.88 0.50
CA ALA A 436 -5.32 36.63 -0.25
C ALA A 436 -4.00 37.14 0.38
N CYS A 437 -2.89 36.48 0.00
CA CYS A 437 -1.52 36.76 0.41
C CYS A 437 -0.95 38.08 -0.15
N ALA A 438 -0.17 38.79 0.67
CA ALA A 438 0.87 39.72 0.23
C ALA A 438 2.19 39.40 0.98
N PRO A 439 3.37 39.46 0.31
CA PRO A 439 4.63 38.96 0.87
C PRO A 439 5.40 40.05 1.61
N VAL A 440 6.11 39.68 2.68
CA VAL A 440 7.20 40.50 3.25
C VAL A 440 8.46 39.64 3.40
N THR A 441 9.55 40.25 2.95
CA THR A 441 10.91 39.78 2.68
C THR A 441 11.77 39.51 3.93
N SER A 442 12.72 38.57 3.78
CA SER A 442 14.12 38.49 4.30
C SER A 442 14.44 39.14 5.65
N SER A 443 15.22 38.60 6.59
CA SER A 443 16.33 37.65 6.59
C SER A 443 16.88 37.61 8.02
N ALA A 444 17.22 36.44 8.58
CA ALA A 444 18.35 36.23 9.48
C ALA A 444 18.43 34.74 9.85
N GLY A 445 19.65 34.19 9.84
CA GLY A 445 19.94 32.76 9.78
C GLY A 445 19.50 31.88 10.96
N VAL A 446 19.32 30.60 10.66
CA VAL A 446 19.05 29.49 11.60
C VAL A 446 20.14 28.41 11.38
N PRO A 447 20.64 27.72 12.44
CA PRO A 447 21.69 26.72 12.32
C PRO A 447 21.18 25.39 11.73
N ALA A 448 22.06 24.67 11.02
CA ALA A 448 21.75 23.42 10.33
C ALA A 448 21.25 22.27 11.25
N LEU A 449 20.23 21.53 10.77
CA LEU A 449 19.81 20.24 11.33
C LEU A 449 20.96 19.23 11.27
N ARG A 450 21.37 18.68 12.42
CA ARG A 450 22.25 17.50 12.47
C ARG A 450 21.39 16.24 12.37
N THR A 451 21.37 15.63 11.19
CA THR A 451 20.94 14.25 10.97
C THR A 451 21.90 13.29 11.67
N ALA A 452 21.44 12.57 12.70
CA ALA A 452 22.16 11.44 13.26
C ALA A 452 21.20 10.26 13.39
N THR A 453 21.48 9.17 12.67
CA THR A 453 20.76 7.90 12.74
C THR A 453 20.67 7.39 14.19
N ARG A 454 19.48 7.02 14.65
CA ARG A 454 19.28 6.38 15.95
C ARG A 454 19.64 4.89 15.87
N VAL A 455 20.50 4.43 16.78
CA VAL A 455 20.78 3.01 17.07
C VAL A 455 20.23 2.70 18.46
N ILE A 456 19.29 1.77 18.55
CA ILE A 456 18.54 1.47 19.78
C ILE A 456 18.86 0.05 20.24
N GLY A 457 19.33 -0.09 21.47
CA GLY A 457 19.49 -1.39 22.15
C GLY A 457 18.33 -1.65 23.11
N ARG A 458 17.93 -2.91 23.27
CA ARG A 458 16.94 -3.32 24.28
C ARG A 458 17.62 -4.11 25.38
N PHE A 459 17.24 -3.85 26.62
CA PHE A 459 17.74 -4.55 27.80
C PHE A 459 16.56 -5.06 28.62
N THR A 460 16.63 -6.31 29.08
CA THR A 460 15.59 -6.91 29.91
C THR A 460 16.17 -7.49 31.19
N ASN A 461 15.46 -7.32 32.31
CA ASN A 461 15.95 -7.65 33.64
C ASN A 461 16.19 -9.15 33.86
N TYR A 462 15.38 -10.05 33.29
CA TYR A 462 15.54 -11.50 33.46
C TYR A 462 16.74 -12.09 32.71
N LYS A 463 17.43 -11.31 31.86
CA LYS A 463 18.67 -11.71 31.15
C LYS A 463 19.94 -11.12 31.77
N GLN A 464 19.84 -10.45 32.92
CA GLN A 464 20.98 -9.80 33.58
C GLN A 464 22.12 -10.78 33.94
N SER A 465 21.82 -12.07 34.12
CA SER A 465 22.83 -13.11 34.34
C SER A 465 23.69 -13.44 33.11
N PHE A 466 23.24 -13.06 31.90
CA PHE A 466 23.95 -13.27 30.63
C PHE A 466 24.65 -12.01 30.15
N LEU A 467 24.05 -10.85 30.38
CA LEU A 467 24.58 -9.54 30.03
C LEU A 467 24.09 -8.53 31.07
N ALA A 468 24.99 -7.95 31.86
CA ALA A 468 24.65 -6.91 32.81
C ALA A 468 24.57 -5.54 32.11
N VAL A 469 23.89 -4.56 32.71
CA VAL A 469 23.90 -3.17 32.20
C VAL A 469 25.32 -2.63 32.08
N ALA A 470 26.23 -3.06 32.98
CA ALA A 470 27.64 -2.68 32.96
C ALA A 470 28.41 -3.17 31.72
N ASP A 471 27.89 -4.18 31.02
CA ASP A 471 28.49 -4.74 29.80
C ASP A 471 28.04 -4.03 28.52
N ILE A 472 27.10 -3.08 28.61
CA ILE A 472 26.61 -2.31 27.46
C ILE A 472 27.67 -1.31 27.02
N ASP A 473 28.14 -1.46 25.77
CA ASP A 473 28.97 -0.45 25.11
C ASP A 473 28.10 0.68 24.54
N GLY A 474 27.93 1.73 25.33
CA GLY A 474 27.15 2.90 24.96
C GLY A 474 27.75 3.71 23.79
N THR A 475 28.98 3.45 23.34
CA THR A 475 29.53 4.13 22.15
C THR A 475 28.86 3.68 20.85
N LEU A 476 28.22 2.51 20.88
CA LEU A 476 27.55 1.89 19.73
C LEU A 476 26.08 2.28 19.63
N LEU A 477 25.53 2.80 20.73
CA LEU A 477 24.10 3.04 20.89
C LEU A 477 23.83 4.54 21.06
N THR A 478 22.68 4.94 20.53
CA THR A 478 22.10 6.26 20.80
C THR A 478 21.03 6.19 21.88
N HIS A 479 20.32 5.06 21.96
CA HIS A 479 19.26 4.84 22.94
C HIS A 479 19.34 3.42 23.50
N VAL A 480 18.89 3.25 24.74
CA VAL A 480 18.61 1.96 25.39
C VAL A 480 17.17 1.97 25.87
N ILE A 481 16.36 1.00 25.43
CA ILE A 481 15.02 0.74 25.96
C ILE A 481 15.14 -0.35 27.05
N TYR A 482 14.67 -0.06 28.25
CA TYR A 482 14.62 -1.00 29.36
C TYR A 482 13.24 -1.68 29.46
N GLU A 483 13.22 -3.00 29.48
CA GLU A 483 12.03 -3.85 29.60
C GLU A 483 12.02 -4.56 30.98
N SER A 484 11.00 -4.40 31.82
CA SER A 484 9.75 -3.62 31.63
C SER A 484 9.23 -2.99 32.92
N ALA A 485 8.35 -2.01 32.80
CA ALA A 485 7.43 -1.57 33.85
C ALA A 485 6.00 -2.02 33.51
N VAL A 486 5.20 -2.27 34.55
CA VAL A 486 3.83 -2.82 34.48
C VAL A 486 2.83 -1.89 35.14
N ALA A 487 1.56 -2.31 35.25
CA ALA A 487 0.52 -1.62 36.00
C ALA A 487 0.07 -2.47 37.18
N ASN A 488 0.00 -1.89 38.37
CA ASN A 488 -0.50 -2.56 39.57
C ASN A 488 -2.04 -2.61 39.63
N SER A 489 -2.57 -3.19 40.71
CA SER A 489 -4.03 -3.32 40.94
C SER A 489 -4.77 -1.97 41.07
N SER A 490 -4.04 -0.89 41.35
CA SER A 490 -4.56 0.49 41.38
C SER A 490 -4.38 1.23 40.05
N TRP A 491 -4.01 0.52 38.98
CA TRP A 491 -3.76 1.07 37.64
C TRP A 491 -2.65 2.13 37.61
N GLN A 492 -1.68 2.00 38.51
CA GLN A 492 -0.49 2.85 38.57
C GLN A 492 0.73 2.08 38.05
N CYS A 493 1.71 2.81 37.51
CA CYS A 493 2.99 2.25 37.10
C CYS A 493 3.68 1.53 38.25
N ASP A 494 4.15 0.32 37.99
CA ASP A 494 4.85 -0.50 38.96
C ASP A 494 6.02 -1.25 38.29
N PHE A 495 6.92 -1.76 39.12
CA PHE A 495 8.08 -2.52 38.66
C PHE A 495 7.66 -3.92 38.23
N GLU A 496 8.19 -4.40 37.10
CA GLU A 496 8.06 -5.81 36.76
C GLU A 496 8.80 -6.68 37.79
N SER A 497 9.96 -6.21 38.26
CA SER A 497 10.70 -6.84 39.35
C SER A 497 11.45 -5.80 40.18
N ALA A 498 10.85 -5.33 41.27
CA ALA A 498 11.49 -4.36 42.17
C ALA A 498 12.89 -4.82 42.65
N TRP A 499 13.11 -6.14 42.79
CA TRP A 499 14.41 -6.70 43.12
C TRP A 499 15.48 -6.29 42.10
N TYR A 500 15.31 -6.65 40.83
CA TYR A 500 16.27 -6.33 39.77
C TYR A 500 16.29 -4.84 39.42
N ASP A 501 15.13 -4.20 39.46
CA ASP A 501 14.97 -2.83 38.96
C ASP A 501 15.58 -1.80 39.92
N ILE A 502 15.33 -1.93 41.24
CA ILE A 502 15.67 -0.88 42.23
C ILE A 502 16.30 -1.35 43.55
N GLN A 503 16.25 -2.65 43.91
CA GLN A 503 16.72 -3.12 45.23
C GLN A 503 18.07 -3.83 45.20
N GLN A 504 18.42 -4.49 44.09
CA GLN A 504 19.63 -5.28 44.00
C GLN A 504 20.86 -4.39 44.13
N VAL A 505 21.62 -4.57 45.21
CA VAL A 505 22.91 -3.93 45.39
C VAL A 505 23.94 -4.62 44.51
N LEU A 506 24.54 -3.88 43.59
CA LEU A 506 25.58 -4.32 42.68
C LEU A 506 26.90 -3.68 43.11
N GLY A 507 27.80 -4.53 43.62
CA GLY A 507 29.15 -4.12 43.99
C GLY A 507 29.96 -3.60 42.80
N ALA A 508 31.23 -3.25 43.06
CA ALA A 508 32.12 -2.64 42.07
C ALA A 508 32.13 -3.36 40.70
N ASN A 509 31.76 -2.62 39.66
CA ASN A 509 31.73 -3.08 38.26
C ASN A 509 32.23 -1.98 37.28
N ALA A 510 32.09 -2.19 35.97
CA ALA A 510 32.56 -1.27 34.92
C ALA A 510 31.86 0.11 34.86
N LEU A 511 30.79 0.30 35.66
CA LEU A 511 30.04 1.54 35.86
C LEU A 511 30.19 2.10 37.30
N GLY A 512 30.94 1.40 38.17
CA GLY A 512 31.18 1.76 39.56
C GLY A 512 30.39 0.92 40.56
N ASP A 513 30.64 1.15 41.85
CA ASP A 513 30.00 0.44 42.98
C ASP A 513 28.75 1.19 43.48
N ASP A 514 27.61 0.54 43.61
CA ASP A 514 26.36 1.14 44.11
C ASP A 514 26.02 0.83 45.58
N THR A 515 26.93 0.18 46.32
CA THR A 515 26.73 -0.20 47.73
C THR A 515 26.32 0.96 48.64
N ASN A 516 26.80 2.17 48.37
CA ASN A 516 26.50 3.38 49.14
C ASN A 516 25.66 4.42 48.36
N ASP A 517 25.08 4.05 47.21
CA ASP A 517 24.24 4.93 46.41
C ASP A 517 22.79 4.90 46.95
N PRO A 518 22.08 6.04 47.01
CA PRO A 518 20.66 6.04 47.37
C PRO A 518 19.76 5.29 46.37
N TYR A 519 20.28 4.93 45.18
CA TYR A 519 19.59 4.11 44.19
C TYR A 519 20.36 2.82 43.93
N HIS A 520 19.66 1.69 43.78
CA HIS A 520 20.26 0.39 43.44
C HIS A 520 19.62 -0.21 42.18
N GLY A 521 20.01 -1.43 41.84
CA GLY A 521 19.45 -2.20 40.73
C GLY A 521 19.81 -1.66 39.34
N ASN A 522 19.18 -2.25 38.33
CA ASN A 522 19.40 -1.89 36.94
C ASN A 522 19.06 -0.42 36.64
N PHE A 523 18.13 0.19 37.37
CA PHE A 523 17.79 1.60 37.19
C PHE A 523 18.98 2.49 37.58
N ASN A 524 19.67 2.20 38.68
CA ASN A 524 20.88 2.95 39.01
C ASN A 524 22.03 2.66 38.05
N GLN A 525 22.17 1.41 37.58
CA GLN A 525 23.18 1.08 36.59
C GLN A 525 22.95 1.81 35.26
N LEU A 526 21.71 1.98 34.81
CA LEU A 526 21.38 2.78 33.62
C LEU A 526 21.70 4.26 33.81
N ARG A 527 21.44 4.81 35.01
CA ARG A 527 21.87 6.17 35.37
C ARG A 527 23.39 6.31 35.28
N ARG A 528 24.15 5.35 35.79
CA ARG A 528 25.63 5.33 35.71
C ARG A 528 26.13 5.12 34.27
N LEU A 529 25.44 4.32 33.48
CA LEU A 529 25.73 4.14 32.06
C LEU A 529 25.60 5.47 31.29
N LYS A 530 24.58 6.27 31.60
CA LYS A 530 24.41 7.63 31.05
C LYS A 530 25.50 8.60 31.50
N LEU A 531 25.98 8.50 32.74
CA LEU A 531 27.12 9.31 33.21
C LEU A 531 28.40 8.95 32.44
N LYS A 532 28.60 7.67 32.14
CA LYS A 532 29.73 7.19 31.32
C LYS A 532 29.60 7.55 29.85
N TYR A 533 28.38 7.55 29.31
CA TYR A 533 28.06 7.86 27.92
C TYR A 533 27.02 8.98 27.83
N PRO A 534 27.42 10.27 27.92
CA PRO A 534 26.48 11.40 28.02
C PRO A 534 25.54 11.58 26.83
N HIS A 535 25.87 11.01 25.66
CA HIS A 535 25.03 11.04 24.46
C HIS A 535 23.89 10.01 24.51
N LEU A 536 24.02 8.97 25.35
CA LEU A 536 23.10 7.86 25.41
C LEU A 536 21.79 8.27 26.10
N LYS A 537 20.66 7.89 25.51
CA LYS A 537 19.33 8.09 26.09
C LYS A 537 18.76 6.78 26.63
N THR A 538 18.21 6.79 27.83
CA THR A 538 17.52 5.61 28.41
C THR A 538 16.02 5.83 28.42
N ILE A 539 15.26 4.85 27.95
CA ILE A 539 13.81 4.91 27.82
C ILE A 539 13.22 3.74 28.60
N LEU A 540 12.25 4.00 29.47
CA LEU A 540 11.56 2.94 30.22
C LEU A 540 10.35 2.44 29.43
N GLN A 541 10.28 1.13 29.17
CA GLN A 541 9.14 0.53 28.49
C GLN A 541 8.00 0.18 29.45
N LEU A 542 6.80 0.59 29.08
CA LEU A 542 5.52 0.23 29.70
C LEU A 542 4.91 -0.93 28.90
N GLY A 543 4.81 -2.11 29.51
CA GLY A 543 4.38 -3.34 28.84
C GLY A 543 5.54 -4.21 28.35
N PRO A 544 5.25 -5.42 27.83
CA PRO A 544 3.97 -5.85 27.27
C PRO A 544 2.92 -6.27 28.30
N ASP A 545 3.33 -6.52 29.54
CA ASP A 545 2.52 -7.12 30.61
C ASP A 545 1.52 -6.17 31.29
N VAL A 546 0.94 -5.25 30.53
CA VAL A 546 -0.09 -4.31 30.99
C VAL A 546 -1.42 -4.66 30.33
N LEU A 547 -2.49 -4.71 31.12
CA LEU A 547 -3.87 -4.89 30.65
C LEU A 547 -4.38 -3.57 30.04
N PHE A 548 -3.79 -3.17 28.91
CA PHE A 548 -4.00 -1.86 28.31
C PHE A 548 -5.47 -1.60 27.97
N SER A 549 -6.23 -2.55 27.44
CA SER A 549 -7.63 -2.26 27.11
C SER A 549 -8.48 -1.98 28.35
N SER A 550 -8.32 -2.80 29.40
CA SER A 550 -8.98 -2.58 30.69
C SER A 550 -8.55 -1.25 31.34
N LEU A 551 -7.29 -0.87 31.16
CA LEU A 551 -6.75 0.40 31.66
C LEU A 551 -7.33 1.57 30.87
N LEU A 552 -7.26 1.51 29.56
CA LEU A 552 -7.60 2.58 28.63
C LEU A 552 -9.10 2.77 28.46
N SER A 553 -9.94 1.80 28.83
CA SER A 553 -11.40 1.94 28.79
C SER A 553 -11.99 2.86 29.88
N VAL A 554 -11.20 3.27 30.89
CA VAL A 554 -11.69 4.10 32.01
C VAL A 554 -10.80 5.34 32.20
N PRO A 555 -11.31 6.58 32.02
CA PRO A 555 -10.51 7.81 32.12
C PRO A 555 -9.75 8.02 33.44
N ALA A 556 -10.33 7.57 34.56
CA ALA A 556 -9.66 7.64 35.87
C ALA A 556 -8.40 6.74 35.92
N ARG A 557 -8.45 5.56 35.28
CA ARG A 557 -7.32 4.63 35.19
C ARG A 557 -6.23 5.18 34.27
N GLN A 558 -6.62 5.76 33.13
CA GLN A 558 -5.68 6.47 32.24
C GLN A 558 -4.91 7.56 33.01
N SER A 559 -5.63 8.37 33.78
CA SER A 559 -5.03 9.48 34.55
C SER A 559 -4.08 8.97 35.64
N ALA A 560 -4.48 7.93 36.38
CA ALA A 560 -3.65 7.30 37.40
C ALA A 560 -2.37 6.69 36.81
N PHE A 561 -2.49 5.98 35.68
CA PHE A 561 -1.38 5.34 35.00
C PHE A 561 -0.40 6.36 34.45
N VAL A 562 -0.87 7.34 33.67
CA VAL A 562 -0.02 8.38 33.08
C VAL A 562 0.76 9.13 34.17
N SER A 563 0.07 9.57 35.22
CA SER A 563 0.69 10.39 36.28
C SER A 563 1.76 9.61 37.05
N SER A 564 1.49 8.34 37.35
CA SER A 564 2.44 7.46 38.07
C SER A 564 3.63 7.04 37.19
N CYS A 565 3.41 6.74 35.90
CA CYS A 565 4.49 6.44 34.95
C CYS A 565 5.44 7.63 34.76
N VAL A 566 4.89 8.85 34.62
CA VAL A 566 5.71 10.07 34.51
C VAL A 566 6.46 10.35 35.80
N ALA A 567 5.84 10.10 36.97
CA ALA A 567 6.53 10.21 38.25
C ALA A 567 7.69 9.22 38.37
N MET A 568 7.50 7.95 37.99
CA MET A 568 8.54 6.92 37.99
C MET A 568 9.69 7.29 37.03
N MET A 569 9.38 7.71 35.80
CA MET A 569 10.38 8.17 34.82
C MET A 569 11.28 9.27 35.41
N ARG A 570 10.66 10.27 36.06
CA ARG A 570 11.38 11.38 36.70
C ARG A 570 12.20 10.91 37.91
N GLN A 571 11.62 10.08 38.76
CA GLN A 571 12.26 9.58 39.98
C GLN A 571 13.55 8.82 39.69
N TYR A 572 13.57 8.02 38.62
CA TYR A 572 14.70 7.16 38.28
C TYR A 572 15.55 7.68 37.10
N GLY A 573 15.26 8.90 36.61
CA GLY A 573 16.13 9.60 35.66
C GLY A 573 16.16 9.03 34.24
N PHE A 574 15.07 8.41 33.79
CA PHE A 574 14.89 8.02 32.40
C PHE A 574 14.68 9.27 31.51
N ASP A 575 15.20 9.24 30.29
CA ASP A 575 15.01 10.30 29.30
C ASP A 575 13.66 10.20 28.59
N GLY A 576 12.94 9.08 28.78
CA GLY A 576 11.67 8.87 28.11
C GLY A 576 10.89 7.64 28.55
N LEU A 577 9.70 7.50 27.97
CA LEU A 577 8.80 6.36 28.10
C LEU A 577 8.54 5.74 26.74
N ASN A 578 8.49 4.42 26.69
CA ASN A 578 8.08 3.65 25.52
C ASN A 578 6.80 2.88 25.86
N ILE A 579 5.76 2.96 25.03
CA ILE A 579 4.59 2.10 25.18
C ILE A 579 4.78 0.86 24.32
N TYR A 580 4.61 -0.33 24.89
CA TYR A 580 4.59 -1.58 24.13
C TYR A 580 3.29 -2.35 24.43
N TRP A 581 2.29 -2.20 23.57
CA TRP A 581 1.03 -2.91 23.66
C TRP A 581 0.99 -4.01 22.60
N ASN A 582 1.02 -5.28 23.02
CA ASN A 582 0.92 -6.44 22.15
C ASN A 582 -0.38 -7.22 22.49
N ASN A 583 -1.55 -6.88 21.97
CA ASN A 583 -1.84 -6.09 20.77
C ASN A 583 -3.22 -5.39 20.95
N PRO A 584 -3.45 -4.14 20.50
CA PRO A 584 -4.76 -3.49 20.60
C PRO A 584 -5.78 -4.07 19.59
N VAL A 585 -7.08 -4.05 19.93
CA VAL A 585 -8.21 -4.45 19.06
C VAL A 585 -8.27 -5.94 18.66
N THR A 586 -7.15 -6.56 18.28
CA THR A 586 -7.10 -7.96 17.80
C THR A 586 -5.97 -8.76 18.42
N GLY A 587 -6.25 -9.99 18.85
CA GLY A 587 -5.25 -10.92 19.40
C GLY A 587 -5.89 -11.96 20.32
N ALA A 588 -5.15 -13.01 20.72
CA ALA A 588 -5.59 -13.85 21.83
C ALA A 588 -5.68 -12.99 23.10
N SER A 589 -6.71 -13.20 23.92
CA SER A 589 -6.86 -12.50 25.20
C SER A 589 -5.62 -12.74 26.06
N TYR A 590 -4.80 -11.72 26.28
CA TYR A 590 -3.68 -11.80 27.20
C TYR A 590 -4.22 -11.55 28.62
N LYS A 591 -4.09 -12.54 29.52
CA LYS A 591 -4.58 -12.47 30.91
C LYS A 591 -6.04 -11.94 31.04
N SER A 592 -6.91 -12.31 30.09
CA SER A 592 -8.31 -11.88 30.03
C SER A 592 -8.55 -10.37 29.80
N ASP A 593 -7.57 -9.62 29.30
CA ASP A 593 -7.78 -8.24 28.84
C ASP A 593 -8.76 -8.23 27.65
N PRO A 594 -9.87 -7.48 27.71
CA PRO A 594 -10.87 -7.49 26.65
C PRO A 594 -10.35 -6.67 25.47
N HIS A 595 -10.05 -7.25 24.32
CA HIS A 595 -9.69 -6.44 23.14
C HIS A 595 -10.91 -5.68 22.64
N LEU A 596 -10.98 -4.35 22.87
CA LEU A 596 -12.15 -3.53 22.56
C LEU A 596 -11.94 -2.77 21.24
N SER A 597 -13.02 -2.54 20.49
CA SER A 597 -12.97 -1.70 19.29
C SER A 597 -12.54 -0.25 19.58
N THR A 598 -12.70 0.20 20.84
CA THR A 598 -12.25 1.51 21.31
C THR A 598 -10.74 1.60 21.58
N ASP A 599 -10.02 0.48 21.68
CA ASP A 599 -8.58 0.45 21.99
C ASP A 599 -7.76 1.34 21.06
N ARG A 600 -8.11 1.26 19.76
CA ARG A 600 -7.50 2.06 18.69
C ARG A 600 -7.55 3.55 18.97
N THR A 601 -8.70 4.07 19.41
CA THR A 601 -8.92 5.52 19.59
C THR A 601 -8.50 5.99 20.96
N GLN A 602 -8.41 5.11 21.96
CA GLN A 602 -7.94 5.46 23.30
C GLN A 602 -6.41 5.59 23.37
N LEU A 603 -5.66 4.87 22.54
CA LEU A 603 -4.20 4.98 22.53
C LEU A 603 -3.69 6.41 22.17
N PRO A 604 -4.19 7.09 21.11
CA PRO A 604 -3.89 8.51 20.87
C PRO A 604 -4.18 9.42 22.07
N VAL A 605 -5.31 9.20 22.76
CA VAL A 605 -5.70 10.00 23.94
C VAL A 605 -4.67 9.85 25.04
N VAL A 606 -4.23 8.63 25.31
CA VAL A 606 -3.21 8.37 26.34
C VAL A 606 -1.84 8.89 25.93
N MET A 607 -1.46 8.80 24.65
CA MET A 607 -0.24 9.42 24.14
C MET A 607 -0.24 10.94 24.34
N GLN A 608 -1.38 11.59 24.10
CA GLN A 608 -1.57 13.01 24.38
C GLN A 608 -1.43 13.32 25.88
N MET A 609 -2.04 12.50 26.75
CA MET A 609 -1.94 12.67 28.20
C MET A 609 -0.49 12.54 28.71
N PHE A 610 0.26 11.55 28.20
CA PHE A 610 1.69 11.43 28.48
C PHE A 610 2.44 12.69 28.03
N ARG A 611 2.22 13.10 26.79
CA ARG A 611 2.91 14.27 26.24
C ARG A 611 2.62 15.56 27.03
N ALA A 612 1.41 15.71 27.55
CA ALA A 612 1.00 16.85 28.38
C ALA A 612 1.67 16.88 29.76
N GLN A 613 2.01 15.72 30.33
CA GLN A 613 2.60 15.62 31.67
C GLN A 613 4.12 15.44 31.66
N MET A 614 4.70 14.95 30.57
CA MET A 614 6.15 14.75 30.45
C MET A 614 6.92 16.08 30.38
N PRO A 615 8.15 16.15 30.93
CA PRO A 615 8.99 17.34 30.80
C PRO A 615 9.30 17.66 29.32
N PRO A 616 9.47 18.95 28.96
CA PRO A 616 9.94 19.32 27.63
C PRO A 616 11.25 18.61 27.27
N GLY A 617 11.30 17.99 26.09
CA GLY A 617 12.45 17.24 25.60
C GLY A 617 12.58 15.79 26.10
N ALA A 618 11.66 15.31 26.95
CA ALA A 618 11.56 13.88 27.25
C ALA A 618 11.00 13.11 26.05
N LEU A 619 11.49 11.89 25.84
CA LEU A 619 11.11 11.05 24.69
C LEU A 619 9.85 10.23 25.01
N LEU A 620 8.82 10.29 24.17
CA LEU A 620 7.70 9.34 24.18
C LEU A 620 7.77 8.51 22.91
N THR A 621 7.83 7.20 23.04
CA THR A 621 7.99 6.29 21.89
C THR A 621 6.93 5.18 21.95
N LEU A 622 6.72 4.51 20.83
CA LEU A 622 5.79 3.39 20.73
C LEU A 622 6.50 2.20 20.08
N THR A 623 6.41 1.02 20.69
CA THR A 623 6.75 -0.25 20.05
C THR A 623 5.50 -0.90 19.46
N MET A 624 5.55 -1.28 18.18
CA MET A 624 4.49 -2.00 17.47
C MET A 624 4.97 -3.40 17.05
N THR A 625 4.13 -4.45 17.17
CA THR A 625 4.45 -5.81 16.67
C THR A 625 3.93 -6.07 15.25
N SER A 626 4.43 -7.15 14.61
CA SER A 626 4.31 -7.37 13.16
C SER A 626 3.05 -8.10 12.68
N MET A 627 2.18 -7.40 11.93
CA MET A 627 1.98 -7.52 10.48
C MET A 627 1.51 -6.15 9.96
N ALA A 628 2.15 -5.58 8.92
CA ALA A 628 1.80 -4.24 8.39
C ALA A 628 0.30 -4.09 8.04
N TYR A 629 -0.34 -5.21 7.70
CA TYR A 629 -1.77 -5.33 7.41
C TYR A 629 -2.66 -5.13 8.64
N GLU A 630 -2.31 -5.68 9.80
CA GLU A 630 -3.14 -5.59 11.03
C GLU A 630 -2.90 -4.26 11.76
N MET A 631 -1.72 -3.64 11.60
CA MET A 631 -1.38 -2.36 12.24
C MET A 631 -2.40 -1.26 11.95
N TYR A 632 -2.90 -1.17 10.71
CA TYR A 632 -3.91 -0.17 10.33
C TYR A 632 -5.29 -0.46 10.88
N ALA A 633 -5.59 -1.67 11.35
CA ALA A 633 -6.82 -1.99 12.07
C ALA A 633 -6.67 -1.73 13.58
N MET A 634 -5.47 -1.94 14.13
CA MET A 634 -5.21 -1.95 15.57
C MET A 634 -4.78 -0.59 16.13
N TYR A 635 -4.03 0.20 15.36
CA TYR A 635 -3.45 1.47 15.81
C TYR A 635 -3.93 2.63 14.94
N ASP A 636 -4.39 3.72 15.58
CA ASP A 636 -4.58 5.01 14.91
C ASP A 636 -3.24 5.74 14.80
N VAL A 637 -2.39 5.29 13.87
CA VAL A 637 -1.06 5.85 13.65
C VAL A 637 -1.10 7.36 13.38
N PRO A 638 -2.00 7.91 12.53
CA PRO A 638 -2.14 9.36 12.37
C PRO A 638 -2.48 10.10 13.68
N GLY A 639 -3.31 9.52 14.55
CA GLY A 639 -3.63 10.09 15.86
C GLY A 639 -2.47 10.01 16.87
N ILE A 640 -1.57 9.03 16.73
CA ILE A 640 -0.43 8.80 17.63
C ILE A 640 0.78 9.67 17.26
N VAL A 641 1.08 9.78 15.96
CA VAL A 641 2.30 10.45 15.42
C VAL A 641 2.56 11.83 16.00
N PRO A 642 1.57 12.72 16.22
CA PRO A 642 1.82 14.04 16.80
C PRO A 642 2.41 14.02 18.21
N TYR A 643 2.31 12.90 18.93
CA TYR A 643 2.67 12.79 20.33
C TYR A 643 3.94 11.98 20.59
N VAL A 644 4.45 11.23 19.60
CA VAL A 644 5.62 10.35 19.77
C VAL A 644 6.84 10.87 19.02
N ASP A 645 8.04 10.64 19.56
CA ASP A 645 9.33 11.02 18.97
C ASP A 645 9.77 10.03 17.89
N PHE A 646 9.49 8.74 18.08
CA PHE A 646 9.67 7.69 17.07
C PHE A 646 8.84 6.45 17.42
N ILE A 647 8.64 5.60 16.41
CA ILE A 647 7.97 4.31 16.54
C ILE A 647 8.98 3.20 16.25
N GLU A 648 9.14 2.30 17.20
CA GLU A 648 9.95 1.09 17.07
C GLU A 648 9.07 -0.06 16.52
N TYR A 649 9.54 -0.73 15.47
CA TYR A 649 8.86 -1.91 14.94
C TYR A 649 9.55 -3.20 15.39
N ARG A 650 8.86 -4.01 16.18
CA ARG A 650 9.34 -5.32 16.64
C ARG A 650 8.94 -6.39 15.63
N ASN A 651 9.93 -6.93 14.91
CA ASN A 651 9.77 -7.97 13.87
C ASN A 651 10.10 -9.39 14.38
N GLU A 652 10.13 -9.59 15.69
CA GLU A 652 10.37 -10.88 16.33
C GLU A 652 9.06 -11.72 16.31
N TRP A 653 9.17 -13.06 16.29
CA TRP A 653 8.05 -14.02 16.16
C TRP A 653 7.44 -14.25 14.78
N MET A 654 8.07 -13.73 13.71
CA MET A 654 7.77 -14.19 12.35
C MET A 654 8.18 -15.66 12.19
N TRP A 655 7.28 -16.59 12.50
CA TRP A 655 7.47 -18.00 12.15
C TRP A 655 7.65 -18.09 10.64
N CYS A 656 8.76 -18.70 10.22
CA CYS A 656 9.05 -19.12 8.86
C CYS A 656 8.04 -20.19 8.41
N VAL A 657 6.80 -19.78 8.13
CA VAL A 657 5.94 -20.51 7.21
C VAL A 657 6.29 -19.99 5.82
N THR A 658 7.31 -20.63 5.22
CA THR A 658 7.64 -20.60 3.79
C THR A 658 7.25 -19.32 3.00
N GLY A 659 8.19 -18.40 2.84
CA GLY A 659 8.23 -17.47 1.69
C GLY A 659 7.67 -16.04 1.84
N ARG A 660 7.24 -15.59 3.03
CA ARG A 660 6.57 -14.27 3.20
C ARG A 660 7.42 -13.11 3.75
N ALA A 661 8.70 -13.31 4.11
CA ALA A 661 9.42 -12.33 4.93
C ALA A 661 10.12 -11.15 4.19
N ARG A 662 10.17 -11.12 2.84
CA ARG A 662 10.95 -10.09 2.12
C ARG A 662 10.28 -8.72 1.97
N ALA A 663 8.98 -8.57 2.26
CA ALA A 663 8.21 -7.38 1.87
C ALA A 663 8.09 -6.27 2.94
N SER A 664 8.47 -6.52 4.19
CA SER A 664 8.02 -5.66 5.31
C SER A 664 8.84 -4.38 5.53
N LEU A 665 10.04 -4.24 4.95
CA LEU A 665 10.95 -3.12 5.27
C LEU A 665 10.79 -1.89 4.35
N HIS A 666 10.15 -2.03 3.19
CA HIS A 666 10.13 -0.97 2.16
C HIS A 666 8.91 -0.02 2.21
N LEU A 667 7.86 -0.35 2.97
CA LEU A 667 6.60 0.43 3.02
C LEU A 667 6.70 1.78 3.74
N LEU A 668 7.52 1.88 4.80
CA LEU A 668 7.38 2.98 5.77
C LEU A 668 8.25 4.21 5.49
N MET A 669 9.19 4.13 4.54
CA MET A 669 10.06 5.27 4.18
C MET A 669 9.37 6.35 3.32
N ARG A 670 8.08 6.21 2.95
CA ARG A 670 7.40 7.10 1.99
C ARG A 670 6.20 7.88 2.52
N CYS A 671 5.72 7.61 3.73
CA CYS A 671 4.80 8.50 4.42
C CYS A 671 5.65 9.48 5.22
N GLY A 672 5.46 10.79 5.05
CA GLY A 672 6.22 11.86 5.73
C GLY A 672 6.04 11.92 7.26
N ILE A 673 6.30 10.80 7.93
CA ILE A 673 6.44 10.67 9.37
C ILE A 673 7.76 11.36 9.72
N GLN A 674 7.70 12.48 10.43
CA GLN A 674 8.88 13.03 11.10
C GLN A 674 9.24 12.17 12.32
N GLY A 675 9.65 10.93 12.07
CA GLY A 675 10.06 9.96 13.09
C GLY A 675 11.00 8.93 12.46
N ASP A 676 12.14 8.69 13.10
CA ASP A 676 13.16 7.78 12.58
C ASP A 676 12.71 6.32 12.70
N LEU A 677 12.76 5.59 11.59
CA LEU A 677 12.63 4.14 11.54
C LEU A 677 14.00 3.48 11.84
N VAL A 678 14.09 2.68 12.91
CA VAL A 678 15.34 2.01 13.33
C VAL A 678 15.29 0.50 13.07
N ILE A 679 16.38 -0.06 12.53
CA ILE A 679 16.57 -1.49 12.20
C ILE A 679 17.44 -2.15 13.28
N PHE A 680 17.08 -3.37 13.72
CA PHE A 680 17.78 -4.13 14.77
C PHE A 680 19.00 -4.93 14.32
N ALA A 681 19.97 -5.06 15.24
CA ALA A 681 20.90 -6.18 15.38
C ALA A 681 20.57 -6.91 16.70
N GLY A 682 20.25 -8.21 16.63
CA GLY A 682 19.71 -9.00 17.74
C GLY A 682 20.73 -9.52 18.77
N THR A 683 20.21 -10.07 19.87
CA THR A 683 20.93 -10.67 21.03
C THR A 683 21.57 -12.05 20.73
N PRO A 684 22.54 -12.54 21.55
CA PRO A 684 23.37 -13.72 21.26
C PRO A 684 22.66 -15.08 21.15
N GLU A 685 21.38 -15.21 21.51
CA GLU A 685 20.63 -16.47 21.31
C GLU A 685 20.14 -16.66 19.86
N SER A 686 20.32 -15.66 19.00
CA SER A 686 20.05 -15.78 17.55
C SER A 686 21.13 -16.57 16.79
N VAL A 687 22.23 -16.98 17.44
CA VAL A 687 23.35 -17.70 16.81
C VAL A 687 23.01 -19.17 16.46
N ALA A 688 21.87 -19.71 16.91
CA ALA A 688 21.40 -21.04 16.49
C ALA A 688 20.48 -21.02 15.24
N LEU A 689 20.10 -19.85 14.71
CA LEU A 689 19.17 -19.72 13.58
C LEU A 689 19.74 -18.84 12.44
N GLN A 690 21.04 -18.92 12.21
CA GLN A 690 21.72 -18.23 11.11
C GLN A 690 21.65 -19.03 9.80
N TYR A 691 20.46 -19.15 9.20
CA TYR A 691 20.30 -19.53 7.78
C TYR A 691 19.10 -18.79 7.18
N CYS A 692 19.28 -17.51 6.82
CA CYS A 692 18.44 -16.81 5.83
C CYS A 692 19.02 -15.43 5.40
N PHE A 693 20.34 -15.33 5.21
CA PHE A 693 20.93 -14.22 4.46
C PHE A 693 21.98 -14.77 3.49
N ASP A 694 21.60 -14.90 2.21
CA ASP A 694 22.58 -15.04 1.14
C ASP A 694 23.20 -13.66 0.87
N VAL A 695 24.44 -13.49 1.33
CA VAL A 695 25.37 -12.52 0.73
C VAL A 695 26.33 -13.33 -0.12
N VAL A 696 26.24 -13.15 -1.43
CA VAL A 696 27.25 -13.64 -2.38
C VAL A 696 28.54 -12.84 -2.13
N CYS A 697 29.50 -13.45 -1.45
CA CYS A 697 30.92 -13.16 -1.59
C CYS A 697 31.69 -14.48 -1.47
N LEU A 698 32.57 -14.71 -2.44
CA LEU A 698 33.31 -15.94 -2.73
C LEU A 698 34.22 -16.38 -1.56
N GLY A 699 34.24 -17.69 -1.27
CA GLY A 699 35.46 -18.41 -0.87
C GLY A 699 35.59 -18.89 0.58
N ARG A 700 35.52 -20.23 0.73
CA ARG A 700 36.12 -21.13 1.76
C ARG A 700 35.65 -21.02 3.23
N ARG A 701 35.08 -22.15 3.70
CA ARG A 701 34.71 -22.46 5.08
C ARG A 701 35.95 -22.77 5.93
N GLN A 702 36.08 -22.13 7.10
CA GLN A 702 36.79 -22.67 8.27
C GLN A 702 36.04 -22.29 9.56
N TYR A 703 35.90 -23.25 10.48
CA TYR A 703 35.25 -23.10 11.79
C TYR A 703 36.20 -22.45 12.81
N ARG A 704 35.69 -21.54 13.65
CA ARG A 704 36.40 -20.97 14.82
C ARG A 704 35.48 -20.83 16.06
N PRO A 705 36.03 -20.75 17.30
CA PRO A 705 35.27 -20.79 18.55
C PRO A 705 34.50 -19.50 18.90
N ALA A 706 33.47 -19.65 19.74
CA ALA A 706 32.43 -18.66 20.06
C ALA A 706 32.90 -17.31 20.65
N SER A 707 34.08 -17.25 21.26
CA SER A 707 34.60 -16.01 21.87
C SER A 707 35.12 -14.99 20.85
N GLU A 708 35.46 -15.41 19.62
CA GLU A 708 35.87 -14.50 18.53
C GLU A 708 34.66 -13.96 17.73
N LEU A 709 33.51 -14.66 17.75
CA LEU A 709 32.31 -14.32 16.97
C LEU A 709 31.58 -13.07 17.47
N GLY A 710 31.58 -12.80 18.78
CA GLY A 710 30.98 -11.59 19.35
C GLY A 710 31.66 -10.29 18.92
N ARG A 711 32.99 -10.32 18.70
CA ARG A 711 33.75 -9.17 18.18
C ARG A 711 33.62 -9.02 16.67
N ALA A 712 33.47 -10.13 15.94
CA ALA A 712 33.33 -10.13 14.48
C ALA A 712 31.95 -9.62 14.00
N ALA A 713 30.86 -9.96 14.69
CA ALA A 713 29.51 -9.48 14.35
C ALA A 713 29.39 -7.95 14.45
N LEU A 714 30.11 -7.35 15.42
CA LEU A 714 30.18 -5.92 15.64
C LEU A 714 31.00 -5.18 14.55
N GLN A 715 32.07 -5.80 14.04
CA GLN A 715 32.89 -5.24 12.95
C GLN A 715 32.20 -5.31 11.57
N ILE A 716 31.35 -6.31 11.32
CA ILE A 716 30.64 -6.46 10.05
C ILE A 716 29.57 -5.36 9.88
N GLY A 717 28.92 -4.93 10.98
CA GLY A 717 28.01 -3.77 10.96
C GLY A 717 28.70 -2.44 10.61
N LEU A 718 29.95 -2.26 11.06
CA LEU A 718 30.76 -1.06 10.78
C LEU A 718 31.29 -0.99 9.34
N GLY A 719 31.43 -2.13 8.65
CA GLY A 719 31.85 -2.17 7.25
C GLY A 719 30.84 -1.56 6.28
N CYS A 720 29.54 -1.70 6.55
CA CYS A 720 28.47 -1.11 5.74
C CYS A 720 28.28 0.40 5.97
N ALA A 721 28.71 0.93 7.12
CA ALA A 721 28.59 2.35 7.45
C ALA A 721 29.70 3.23 6.82
N ARG A 722 30.83 2.63 6.41
CA ARG A 722 31.92 3.35 5.72
C ARG A 722 31.82 3.38 4.19
N LEU A 723 30.76 2.79 3.60
CA LEU A 723 30.52 2.74 2.15
C LEU A 723 29.28 3.52 1.70
N ARG A 724 28.86 4.53 2.48
CA ARG A 724 27.94 5.58 2.01
C ARG A 724 28.59 6.95 2.10
#